data_AF-A0A5F8GNA8-F1
#
_entry.id   AF-A0A5F8GNA8-F1
#
_cell.length_a   1.000
_cell.length_b   1.000
_cell.length_c   1.000
_cell.angle_alpha   90.00
_cell.angle_beta   90.00
_cell.angle_gamma   90.00
#
_symmetry.space_group_name_H-M   'P 1'
#
loop_
_entity.id
_entity.type
_entity.pdbx_description
1 polymer ?
#
loop_
_entity_poly.entity_id
_entity_poly.type
_entity_poly.pdbx_seq_one_letter_code
_entity_poly.pdbx_strand_id
1 'polypeptide(L)'
;MASHTTAALGGLEQLRMCGAGAGRALAVLTSGGDAQGQHEQWRGGTGERPPGARSRARRAQPSRRGGTRWDAEVGTERGSRRRAGSRGRRGPWPCAWPGSHGSLVPSAGKIPESVAQTYSHLNIVGLVGSIDNDFCGTDMTIGTDSALHRIMEVIDAITTTAQSHQRTFVLEVMGRHCGYLALVSALASGADWLFIPESPPEDGWENFMCERLGETRSRGSRLNIIIIAEGAIDRHGKPITSTYVKDLVVQRLGFDTRVTVLGHVQRGGTPSAFDRVLSSKMGMEAVMALLEATPDTPACVVSLSGNQNVRLPLMECVQVTKDVQKAMDEKRFDEAIQLRGRLGLRLPVSAFVQSNFSVAILNVGAPAAGMNAAVRSAVRTGISQGHKVYIIHDGFEGLAKGQVRPCGGEGLHGGGVSAPRTLPKTCLEKIVENVRAYNIQALLVIGGFEAYEGVLQLVEARSQYEELCFVMCVIPATISNNVPGTDFSLGSDTAVNAAMESCDRIKQSASGTKRRVFIVETMGGYCGYLSTVTGIAVGADAAYVFEDPFTIHDLKANVEHLTDKMKTDIQRGLVLRNEKSHEHYTTEFLYNLYSSEGRGIFDCRTNVLGHLQQGGAPTPFDRNYGTKLGVKAMLWMSDKLRQSYRKGRVFANSADSACVIGLRKKTVAFSPVTELQKVTDFEHRMPQEQWWLDLRLMLKMLANYQISLTEYVPGKMEHVTRRTLSIEKGF
;
A
#
# COMPACT_ATOMS: atom_id res chain seq x y z
N MET A 1 40.40 29.87 1.57
CA MET A 1 40.98 28.50 1.54
C MET A 1 41.75 28.32 2.84
N ALA A 2 41.62 27.17 3.51
CA ALA A 2 42.05 26.88 4.90
C ALA A 2 41.17 27.50 6.01
N SER A 3 39.98 26.91 6.24
CA SER A 3 39.27 26.96 7.55
C SER A 3 38.00 26.07 7.60
N HIS A 4 37.57 25.44 6.52
CA HIS A 4 36.37 24.59 6.49
C HIS A 4 36.61 23.07 6.42
N THR A 5 37.84 22.60 6.62
CA THR A 5 38.22 21.19 6.46
C THR A 5 38.08 20.32 7.72
N THR A 6 37.73 20.90 8.87
CA THR A 6 37.68 20.18 10.16
C THR A 6 36.31 19.59 10.52
N ALA A 7 35.21 20.02 9.89
CA ALA A 7 33.87 19.51 10.21
C ALA A 7 33.51 18.18 9.49
N ALA A 8 34.23 17.80 8.43
CA ALA A 8 33.95 16.59 7.65
C ALA A 8 34.74 15.35 8.13
N LEU A 9 35.72 15.53 9.01
CA LEU A 9 36.52 14.43 9.58
C LEU A 9 35.89 13.82 10.84
N GLY A 10 35.10 14.58 11.60
CA GLY A 10 34.47 14.12 12.85
C GLY A 10 33.31 13.13 12.68
N GLY A 11 32.76 12.97 11.47
CA GLY A 11 31.67 12.03 11.20
C GLY A 11 32.11 10.57 11.02
N LEU A 12 33.39 10.32 10.70
CA LEU A 12 33.92 8.98 10.45
C LEU A 12 34.40 8.27 11.73
N GLU A 13 34.60 8.99 12.82
CA GLU A 13 34.75 8.39 14.16
C GLU A 13 33.41 7.88 14.74
N GLN A 14 32.28 8.15 14.08
CA GLN A 14 30.95 7.74 14.54
C GLN A 14 30.36 6.52 13.81
N LEU A 15 31.15 5.77 13.05
CA LEU A 15 30.78 4.39 12.68
C LEU A 15 30.81 3.54 13.95
N ARG A 16 29.69 3.47 14.67
CA ARG A 16 29.49 2.43 15.68
C ARG A 16 29.49 1.09 14.95
N MET A 17 30.64 0.41 14.98
CA MET A 17 30.71 -1.03 14.80
C MET A 17 29.84 -1.64 15.89
N CYS A 18 28.65 -2.13 15.54
CA CYS A 18 27.86 -2.93 16.45
C CYS A 18 28.52 -4.31 16.57
N GLY A 19 29.26 -4.51 17.66
CA GLY A 19 29.83 -5.81 18.05
C GLY A 19 31.31 -5.97 17.72
N ALA A 20 32.16 -5.81 18.74
CA ALA A 20 33.49 -6.41 18.76
C ALA A 20 33.34 -7.90 19.11
N GLY A 21 33.04 -8.72 18.12
CA GLY A 21 32.98 -10.18 18.20
C GLY A 21 33.33 -10.80 16.86
N ALA A 22 33.59 -12.11 16.81
CA ALA A 22 33.95 -12.87 15.60
C ALA A 22 32.83 -12.96 14.53
N GLY A 23 31.89 -12.02 14.51
CA GLY A 23 30.75 -11.96 13.59
C GLY A 23 31.09 -11.23 12.28
N ARG A 24 30.27 -11.47 11.25
CA ARG A 24 30.36 -10.74 9.97
C ARG A 24 29.95 -9.28 10.19
N ALA A 25 30.77 -8.34 9.72
CA ALA A 25 30.44 -6.92 9.75
C ALA A 25 29.51 -6.57 8.57
N LEU A 26 28.36 -5.96 8.87
CA LEU A 26 27.41 -5.46 7.89
C LEU A 26 27.37 -3.93 7.94
N ALA A 27 27.44 -3.27 6.78
CA ALA A 27 27.33 -1.82 6.65
C ALA A 27 26.03 -1.45 5.95
N VAL A 28 25.26 -0.52 6.53
CA VAL A 28 24.01 0.01 5.96
C VAL A 28 24.24 1.46 5.55
N LEU A 29 23.87 1.80 4.32
CA LEU A 29 24.05 3.13 3.74
C LEU A 29 22.70 3.62 3.19
N THR A 30 22.24 4.79 3.64
CA THR A 30 21.11 5.51 3.07
C THR A 30 21.63 6.63 2.17
N SER A 31 21.10 6.74 0.96
CA SER A 31 21.53 7.73 -0.03
C SER A 31 20.35 8.18 -0.91
N GLY A 32 20.47 9.34 -1.55
CA GLY A 32 19.43 9.90 -2.41
C GLY A 32 18.56 10.94 -1.71
N GLY A 33 17.28 11.02 -2.13
CA GLY A 33 16.31 11.90 -1.49
C GLY A 33 15.59 11.19 -0.36
N ASP A 34 15.13 11.96 0.63
CA ASP A 34 14.39 11.42 1.76
C ASP A 34 13.12 10.72 1.27
N ALA A 35 12.92 9.48 1.75
CA ALA A 35 11.70 8.71 1.63
C ALA A 35 11.33 8.18 3.03
N GLN A 36 10.07 8.36 3.42
CA GLN A 36 9.58 7.88 4.71
C GLN A 36 9.68 6.35 4.74
N GLY A 37 10.10 5.78 5.88
CA GLY A 37 10.36 4.34 6.00
C GLY A 37 11.81 3.91 5.71
N GLN A 38 12.70 4.81 5.26
CA GLN A 38 14.15 4.54 5.25
C GLN A 38 14.74 4.37 6.67
N HIS A 39 14.03 4.88 7.68
CA HIS A 39 14.32 4.67 9.09
C HIS A 39 13.01 4.37 9.82
N GLU A 40 13.04 3.40 10.73
CA GLU A 40 11.96 3.09 11.68
C GLU A 40 11.89 4.10 12.84
N GLN A 41 12.46 5.30 12.64
CA GLN A 41 12.24 6.40 13.57
C GLN A 41 10.90 7.07 13.24
N TRP A 42 10.07 7.06 14.25
CA TRP A 42 8.85 7.84 14.41
C TRP A 42 8.92 9.34 14.07
N ARG A 43 10.12 9.92 13.98
CA ARG A 43 10.33 11.24 13.43
C ARG A 43 10.79 11.02 11.99
N GLY A 44 9.93 11.31 11.02
CA GLY A 44 10.29 11.22 9.60
C GLY A 44 11.57 12.00 9.28
N GLY A 45 12.30 11.53 8.27
CA GLY A 45 13.62 12.06 7.89
C GLY A 45 14.78 11.41 8.65
N THR A 46 16.01 11.68 8.21
CA THR A 46 17.25 11.14 8.81
C THR A 46 17.55 11.82 10.16
N GLY A 47 17.01 11.31 11.27
CA GLY A 47 17.36 11.75 12.63
C GLY A 47 18.71 11.18 13.10
N GLU A 48 19.65 12.06 13.47
CA GLU A 48 20.98 11.83 14.09
C GLU A 48 21.77 10.59 13.62
N ARG A 49 22.13 10.53 12.32
CA ARG A 49 23.32 9.89 11.67
C ARG A 49 22.99 9.53 10.20
N PRO A 50 24.03 9.41 9.33
CA PRO A 50 24.36 10.48 8.40
C PRO A 50 23.17 10.90 7.51
N PRO A 51 22.92 12.21 7.33
CA PRO A 51 21.86 12.68 6.45
C PRO A 51 22.08 12.23 5.01
N GLY A 52 20.99 12.15 4.23
CA GLY A 52 21.05 11.98 2.78
C GLY A 52 21.86 13.13 2.14
N ALA A 53 23.16 12.94 1.99
CA ALA A 53 24.05 13.98 1.48
C ALA A 53 24.18 13.86 -0.03
N ARG A 54 23.74 14.88 -0.77
CA ARG A 54 24.03 14.99 -2.22
C ARG A 54 25.49 15.38 -2.42
N SER A 55 26.28 14.51 -3.07
CA SER A 55 27.69 14.82 -3.36
C SER A 55 27.87 15.56 -4.70
N ARG A 56 28.43 16.79 -4.66
CA ARG A 56 28.91 17.50 -5.88
C ARG A 56 30.36 17.14 -6.24
N ALA A 57 31.17 16.69 -5.28
CA ALA A 57 32.59 16.43 -5.47
C ALA A 57 32.93 15.13 -6.22
N ARG A 58 31.97 14.20 -6.36
CA ARG A 58 32.20 12.86 -6.95
C ARG A 58 32.07 12.78 -8.48
N ARG A 59 31.77 13.90 -9.16
CA ARG A 59 31.62 13.97 -10.63
C ARG A 59 32.90 14.37 -11.40
N ALA A 60 33.97 14.75 -10.71
CA ALA A 60 35.25 15.10 -11.34
C ALA A 60 36.34 14.07 -10.97
N GLN A 61 37.06 13.54 -11.97
CA GLN A 61 38.30 12.80 -11.72
C GLN A 61 39.33 13.75 -11.07
N PRO A 62 39.91 13.43 -9.90
CA PRO A 62 41.02 14.21 -9.38
C PRO A 62 42.29 13.88 -10.17
N SER A 63 43.03 14.92 -10.53
CA SER A 63 44.37 14.84 -11.11
C SER A 63 45.36 14.12 -10.17
N ARG A 64 46.24 13.33 -10.79
CA ARG A 64 47.31 12.41 -10.32
C ARG A 64 48.22 12.76 -9.11
N ARG A 65 47.91 13.69 -8.20
CA ARG A 65 48.75 13.90 -6.99
C ARG A 65 47.91 14.12 -5.74
N GLY A 66 48.07 13.21 -4.78
CA GLY A 66 47.70 13.40 -3.37
C GLY A 66 46.49 12.60 -2.89
N GLY A 67 46.76 11.56 -2.08
CA GLY A 67 45.84 11.03 -1.07
C GLY A 67 44.53 10.40 -1.54
N THR A 68 44.54 9.12 -1.87
CA THR A 68 43.34 8.35 -2.26
C THR A 68 42.65 7.68 -1.07
N ARG A 69 41.37 8.02 -0.85
CA ARG A 69 40.37 7.36 0.00
C ARG A 69 39.01 7.57 -0.68
N TRP A 70 38.35 6.53 -1.20
CA TRP A 70 37.06 6.70 -1.92
C TRP A 70 36.12 5.48 -1.85
N ASP A 71 34.85 5.80 -1.57
CA ASP A 71 33.64 4.96 -1.40
C ASP A 71 32.64 5.16 -2.57
N ALA A 72 31.73 4.19 -2.78
CA ALA A 72 30.87 4.06 -3.98
C ALA A 72 29.46 4.73 -3.89
N GLU A 73 28.90 5.12 -5.05
CA GLU A 73 27.48 5.49 -5.29
C GLU A 73 27.11 5.29 -6.78
N VAL A 74 25.84 4.93 -7.07
CA VAL A 74 25.22 4.88 -8.40
C VAL A 74 24.26 6.09 -8.53
N GLY A 75 24.55 7.02 -9.45
CA GLY A 75 23.75 8.23 -9.65
C GLY A 75 23.05 8.30 -11.02
N THR A 76 21.81 8.81 -11.02
CA THR A 76 21.05 9.28 -12.17
C THR A 76 21.48 10.70 -12.57
N GLU A 77 21.69 10.95 -13.87
CA GLU A 77 22.20 12.21 -14.40
C GLU A 77 21.12 13.30 -14.57
N ARG A 78 21.52 14.57 -14.39
CA ARG A 78 20.78 15.77 -14.85
C ARG A 78 21.68 16.48 -15.86
N GLY A 79 21.20 16.63 -17.10
CA GLY A 79 21.84 17.43 -18.14
C GLY A 79 21.39 18.89 -18.07
N SER A 80 22.32 19.80 -17.78
CA SER A 80 22.20 21.22 -18.10
C SER A 80 22.83 21.44 -19.49
N ARG A 81 22.05 21.96 -20.44
CA ARG A 81 22.47 22.26 -21.82
C ARG A 81 23.71 23.17 -21.85
N ARG A 82 24.86 22.63 -22.29
CA ARG A 82 25.84 23.34 -23.14
C ARG A 82 26.41 22.36 -24.18
N ARG A 83 26.59 22.87 -25.40
CA ARG A 83 26.94 22.12 -26.63
C ARG A 83 28.34 21.48 -26.58
N ALA A 84 28.42 20.40 -27.37
CA ALA A 84 29.56 19.84 -28.11
C ALA A 84 30.54 18.87 -27.39
N GLY A 85 30.43 17.59 -27.76
CA GLY A 85 31.54 16.85 -28.39
C GLY A 85 32.47 16.03 -27.51
N SER A 86 32.14 14.76 -27.26
CA SER A 86 33.08 13.63 -27.36
C SER A 86 32.38 12.31 -27.04
N ARG A 87 32.47 11.34 -27.96
CA ARG A 87 32.09 9.94 -27.77
C ARG A 87 32.95 9.31 -26.65
N GLY A 88 32.34 8.55 -25.74
CA GLY A 88 33.10 7.76 -24.75
C GLY A 88 32.22 6.96 -23.80
N ARG A 89 32.13 5.65 -24.04
CA ARG A 89 31.47 4.61 -23.21
C ARG A 89 31.83 4.74 -21.71
N ARG A 90 30.84 4.81 -20.80
CA ARG A 90 31.00 4.49 -19.35
C ARG A 90 29.69 3.94 -18.77
N GLY A 91 29.71 2.70 -18.27
CA GLY A 91 28.58 2.04 -17.60
C GLY A 91 28.67 2.10 -16.06
N PRO A 92 27.66 1.61 -15.31
CA PRO A 92 27.65 1.56 -13.84
C PRO A 92 28.65 0.52 -13.27
N TRP A 93 28.91 0.59 -11.96
CA TRP A 93 30.03 -0.02 -11.21
C TRP A 93 30.01 -1.52 -10.79
N PRO A 94 29.09 -2.44 -11.18
CA PRO A 94 29.20 -3.82 -10.69
C PRO A 94 30.39 -4.60 -11.27
N CYS A 95 30.88 -4.22 -12.45
CA CYS A 95 31.99 -4.92 -13.10
C CYS A 95 33.38 -4.42 -12.70
N ALA A 96 33.48 -3.39 -11.85
CA ALA A 96 34.77 -2.75 -11.55
C ALA A 96 35.55 -3.42 -10.40
N TRP A 97 34.93 -4.29 -9.60
CA TRP A 97 35.62 -4.98 -8.50
C TRP A 97 36.65 -6.01 -8.99
N PRO A 98 36.32 -6.96 -9.90
CA PRO A 98 37.34 -7.88 -10.43
C PRO A 98 38.38 -7.16 -11.31
N GLY A 99 38.08 -5.97 -11.84
CA GLY A 99 39.05 -5.14 -12.57
C GLY A 99 40.03 -4.36 -11.70
N SER A 100 39.80 -4.29 -10.38
CA SER A 100 40.62 -3.50 -9.45
C SER A 100 41.81 -4.27 -8.85
N HIS A 101 41.91 -5.58 -9.10
CA HIS A 101 43.04 -6.42 -8.69
C HIS A 101 44.39 -5.89 -9.22
N GLY A 102 44.43 -5.29 -10.41
CA GLY A 102 45.64 -4.67 -10.94
C GLY A 102 46.12 -3.42 -10.19
N SER A 103 45.29 -2.80 -9.36
CA SER A 103 45.61 -1.56 -8.62
C SER A 103 45.70 -1.73 -7.10
N LEU A 104 45.26 -2.88 -6.56
CA LEU A 104 45.27 -3.20 -5.13
C LEU A 104 46.45 -4.13 -4.73
N VAL A 105 47.18 -4.68 -5.70
CA VAL A 105 48.48 -5.34 -5.50
C VAL A 105 49.55 -4.22 -5.33
N PRO A 106 50.55 -4.40 -4.45
CA PRO A 106 50.96 -3.44 -3.44
C PRO A 106 51.80 -2.31 -4.02
N SER A 107 51.15 -1.31 -4.60
CA SER A 107 51.85 -0.09 -5.05
C SER A 107 51.80 1.04 -4.01
N ALA A 108 51.19 0.82 -2.83
CA ALA A 108 51.08 1.86 -1.79
C ALA A 108 51.19 1.38 -0.32
N GLY A 109 51.45 0.10 -0.02
CA GLY A 109 51.74 -0.37 1.36
C GLY A 109 50.64 -0.15 2.41
N LYS A 110 49.37 0.07 2.02
CA LYS A 110 48.29 0.46 2.95
C LYS A 110 47.50 -0.69 3.58
N ILE A 111 47.51 -1.90 3.00
CA ILE A 111 46.69 -3.05 3.48
C ILE A 111 47.51 -4.34 3.34
N PRO A 112 47.54 -5.23 4.35
CA PRO A 112 48.18 -6.55 4.27
C PRO A 112 47.51 -7.46 3.23
N GLU A 113 48.28 -8.30 2.56
CA GLU A 113 47.78 -9.22 1.52
C GLU A 113 46.75 -10.23 2.05
N SER A 114 46.92 -10.71 3.29
CA SER A 114 45.95 -11.58 3.97
C SER A 114 44.57 -10.93 4.15
N VAL A 115 44.55 -9.61 4.39
CA VAL A 115 43.31 -8.83 4.51
C VAL A 115 42.67 -8.64 3.14
N ALA A 116 43.47 -8.36 2.10
CA ALA A 116 42.95 -8.23 0.73
C ALA A 116 42.34 -9.54 0.19
N GLN A 117 42.92 -10.68 0.55
CA GLN A 117 42.37 -12.01 0.19
C GLN A 117 41.06 -12.29 0.94
N THR A 118 41.00 -11.94 2.23
CA THR A 118 39.80 -12.13 3.07
C THR A 118 38.61 -11.29 2.59
N TYR A 119 38.87 -10.05 2.13
CA TYR A 119 37.84 -9.12 1.62
C TYR A 119 37.87 -8.99 0.09
N SER A 120 38.17 -10.09 -0.60
CA SER A 120 38.26 -10.16 -2.07
C SER A 120 36.91 -9.96 -2.76
N HIS A 121 35.82 -10.35 -2.10
CA HIS A 121 34.45 -10.28 -2.63
C HIS A 121 33.60 -9.28 -1.85
N LEU A 122 32.82 -8.49 -2.58
CA LEU A 122 31.88 -7.53 -2.01
C LEU A 122 30.45 -7.98 -2.29
N ASN A 123 29.75 -8.39 -1.24
CA ASN A 123 28.33 -8.73 -1.33
C ASN A 123 27.50 -7.46 -1.18
N ILE A 124 26.61 -7.20 -2.15
CA ILE A 124 25.77 -6.00 -2.20
C ILE A 124 24.32 -6.42 -2.33
N VAL A 125 23.48 -5.89 -1.45
CA VAL A 125 22.02 -6.00 -1.54
C VAL A 125 21.42 -4.60 -1.51
N GLY A 126 20.56 -4.30 -2.48
CA GLY A 126 19.86 -3.02 -2.60
C GLY A 126 18.46 -3.07 -1.99
N LEU A 127 18.06 -1.96 -1.36
CA LEU A 127 16.69 -1.66 -0.98
C LEU A 127 16.25 -0.37 -1.69
N VAL A 128 15.00 -0.32 -2.15
CA VAL A 128 14.51 0.83 -2.93
C VAL A 128 13.69 1.76 -2.05
N GLY A 129 14.33 2.82 -1.55
CA GLY A 129 13.67 3.94 -0.88
C GLY A 129 13.40 5.09 -1.85
N SER A 130 12.18 5.19 -2.36
CA SER A 130 11.74 6.23 -3.30
C SER A 130 10.27 6.54 -3.05
N ILE A 131 9.89 7.82 -3.17
CA ILE A 131 8.47 8.21 -3.16
C ILE A 131 7.85 8.10 -4.56
N ASP A 132 8.68 8.11 -5.61
CA ASP A 132 8.21 8.27 -7.00
C ASP A 132 7.66 6.94 -7.57
N ASN A 133 7.91 5.80 -6.91
CA ASN A 133 7.68 4.44 -7.41
C ASN A 133 8.23 4.21 -8.83
N ASP A 134 9.45 4.71 -9.06
CA ASP A 134 10.05 4.82 -10.37
C ASP A 134 10.98 3.65 -10.74
N PHE A 135 11.27 2.75 -9.80
CA PHE A 135 12.17 1.62 -9.98
C PHE A 135 11.45 0.38 -10.53
N CYS A 136 11.87 -0.10 -11.70
CA CYS A 136 11.28 -1.27 -12.31
C CYS A 136 11.71 -2.57 -11.60
N GLY A 137 10.75 -3.46 -11.32
CA GLY A 137 10.97 -4.75 -10.67
C GLY A 137 10.29 -4.90 -9.31
N THR A 138 9.82 -3.81 -8.71
CA THR A 138 9.03 -3.85 -7.47
C THR A 138 7.63 -3.28 -7.71
N ASP A 139 6.62 -3.87 -7.09
CA ASP A 139 5.24 -3.38 -7.14
C ASP A 139 5.10 -2.03 -6.41
N MET A 140 5.84 -1.87 -5.31
CA MET A 140 5.87 -0.67 -4.46
C MET A 140 7.30 -0.41 -3.96
N THR A 141 7.68 0.86 -3.86
CA THR A 141 8.94 1.31 -3.24
C THR A 141 8.68 1.91 -1.87
N ILE A 142 9.67 1.79 -0.97
CA ILE A 142 9.57 2.28 0.41
C ILE A 142 9.42 3.81 0.38
N GLY A 143 8.32 4.30 0.95
CA GLY A 143 8.00 5.73 1.10
C GLY A 143 6.94 6.23 0.11
N THR A 144 6.59 5.42 -0.90
CA THR A 144 5.55 5.78 -1.87
C THR A 144 4.18 5.88 -1.20
N ASP A 145 3.81 4.93 -0.34
CA ASP A 145 2.52 4.92 0.33
C ASP A 145 2.39 6.10 1.32
N SER A 146 3.45 6.37 2.06
CA SER A 146 3.56 7.55 2.92
C SER A 146 3.40 8.86 2.16
N ALA A 147 4.00 8.99 0.98
CA ALA A 147 3.81 10.16 0.12
C ALA A 147 2.36 10.30 -0.35
N LEU A 148 1.71 9.19 -0.71
CA LEU A 148 0.28 9.18 -1.06
C LEU A 148 -0.61 9.63 0.10
N HIS A 149 -0.30 9.23 1.34
CA HIS A 149 -1.00 9.72 2.53
C HIS A 149 -0.92 11.25 2.63
N ARG A 150 0.29 11.82 2.46
CA ARG A 150 0.48 13.28 2.49
C ARG A 150 -0.31 13.99 1.39
N ILE A 151 -0.34 13.43 0.18
CA ILE A 151 -1.12 14.00 -0.93
C ILE A 151 -2.61 13.97 -0.61
N MET A 152 -3.12 12.85 -0.10
CA MET A 152 -4.53 12.70 0.22
C MET A 152 -4.98 13.62 1.37
N GLU A 153 -4.15 13.82 2.40
CA GLU A 153 -4.45 14.78 3.47
C GLU A 153 -4.61 16.21 2.95
N VAL A 154 -3.74 16.63 2.03
CA VAL A 154 -3.84 17.95 1.40
C VAL A 154 -5.10 18.05 0.54
N ILE A 155 -5.42 17.02 -0.24
CA ILE A 155 -6.63 16.99 -1.07
C ILE A 155 -7.89 17.03 -0.20
N ASP A 156 -7.96 16.26 0.87
CA ASP A 156 -9.11 16.24 1.77
C ASP A 156 -9.30 17.60 2.46
N ALA A 157 -8.21 18.22 2.91
CA ALA A 157 -8.24 19.57 3.48
C ALA A 157 -8.78 20.61 2.47
N ILE A 158 -8.35 20.51 1.21
CA ILE A 158 -8.79 21.42 0.13
C ILE A 158 -10.24 21.15 -0.28
N THR A 159 -10.69 19.91 -0.26
CA THR A 159 -12.02 19.50 -0.73
C THR A 159 -13.13 20.26 0.00
N THR A 160 -12.98 20.44 1.32
CA THR A 160 -13.97 21.16 2.15
C THR A 160 -14.10 22.63 1.73
N THR A 161 -13.00 23.36 1.61
CA THR A 161 -13.02 24.78 1.18
C THR A 161 -13.45 24.94 -0.28
N ALA A 162 -13.06 23.99 -1.13
CA ALA A 162 -13.41 24.00 -2.54
C ALA A 162 -14.92 23.85 -2.76
N GLN A 163 -15.57 22.95 -2.03
CA GLN A 163 -17.02 22.75 -2.09
C GLN A 163 -17.80 23.98 -1.60
N SER A 164 -17.32 24.67 -0.55
CA SER A 164 -17.97 25.87 -0.02
C SER A 164 -17.96 27.04 -1.00
N HIS A 165 -16.87 27.23 -1.74
CA HIS A 165 -16.69 28.37 -2.66
C HIS A 165 -16.88 28.03 -4.14
N GLN A 166 -17.31 26.81 -4.45
CA GLN A 166 -17.47 26.32 -5.81
C GLN A 166 -16.20 26.39 -6.68
N ARG A 167 -15.03 26.15 -6.09
CA ARG A 167 -13.73 26.39 -6.74
C ARG A 167 -13.20 25.20 -7.53
N THR A 168 -12.32 25.50 -8.48
CA THR A 168 -11.49 24.52 -9.18
C THR A 168 -10.08 24.56 -8.59
N PHE A 169 -9.51 23.39 -8.29
CA PHE A 169 -8.15 23.28 -7.77
C PHE A 169 -7.27 22.50 -8.74
N VAL A 170 -6.10 23.06 -9.03
CA VAL A 170 -5.02 22.42 -9.78
C VAL A 170 -3.92 22.06 -8.78
N LEU A 171 -3.67 20.76 -8.60
CA LEU A 171 -2.71 20.23 -7.63
C LEU A 171 -1.49 19.68 -8.35
N GLU A 172 -0.31 20.17 -7.98
CA GLU A 172 0.97 19.70 -8.52
C GLU A 172 1.65 18.72 -7.55
N VAL A 173 1.83 17.49 -8.02
CA VAL A 173 2.31 16.33 -7.26
C VAL A 173 3.72 15.96 -7.72
N MET A 174 4.57 15.50 -6.80
CA MET A 174 5.92 15.03 -7.14
C MET A 174 5.87 13.73 -7.95
N GLY A 175 7.01 13.33 -8.50
CA GLY A 175 7.12 12.13 -9.32
C GLY A 175 8.24 12.20 -10.35
N ARG A 176 8.78 13.41 -10.61
CA ARG A 176 9.83 13.70 -11.59
C ARG A 176 9.55 13.16 -12.99
N HIS A 177 9.83 11.89 -13.25
CA HIS A 177 9.62 11.19 -14.52
C HIS A 177 8.64 10.01 -14.39
N CYS A 178 7.96 9.91 -13.25
CA CYS A 178 6.97 8.90 -12.93
C CYS A 178 5.64 9.57 -12.58
N GLY A 179 4.57 9.17 -13.25
CA GLY A 179 3.21 9.64 -12.99
C GLY A 179 2.48 8.88 -11.88
N TYR A 180 3.13 7.93 -11.20
CA TYR A 180 2.45 7.01 -10.28
C TYR A 180 1.70 7.72 -9.16
N LEU A 181 2.38 8.62 -8.44
CA LEU A 181 1.77 9.39 -7.35
C LEU A 181 0.53 10.15 -7.84
N ALA A 182 0.67 10.86 -8.95
CA ALA A 182 -0.44 11.61 -9.54
C ALA A 182 -1.62 10.70 -9.96
N LEU A 183 -1.34 9.55 -10.59
CA LEU A 183 -2.35 8.58 -11.01
C LEU A 183 -3.13 8.00 -9.82
N VAL A 184 -2.42 7.54 -8.80
CA VAL A 184 -3.01 6.90 -7.63
C VAL A 184 -3.75 7.91 -6.76
N SER A 185 -3.25 9.13 -6.63
CA SER A 185 -3.96 10.22 -5.96
C SER A 185 -5.20 10.67 -6.73
N ALA A 186 -5.16 10.68 -8.06
CA ALA A 186 -6.33 11.02 -8.89
C ALA A 186 -7.45 9.99 -8.73
N LEU A 187 -7.12 8.70 -8.73
CA LEU A 187 -8.09 7.63 -8.49
C LEU A 187 -8.66 7.67 -7.06
N ALA A 188 -7.81 7.88 -6.06
CA ALA A 188 -8.24 7.96 -4.66
C ALA A 188 -9.16 9.15 -4.37
N SER A 189 -8.83 10.32 -4.92
CA SER A 189 -9.60 11.56 -4.75
C SER A 189 -10.83 11.64 -5.65
N GLY A 190 -10.86 10.89 -6.76
CA GLY A 190 -11.88 11.03 -7.79
C GLY A 190 -11.70 12.31 -8.62
N ALA A 191 -10.44 12.66 -8.92
CA ALA A 191 -10.10 13.84 -9.71
C ALA A 191 -10.79 13.84 -11.07
N ASP A 192 -11.14 15.04 -11.56
CA ASP A 192 -11.84 15.23 -12.82
C ASP A 192 -10.92 15.05 -14.03
N TRP A 193 -9.64 15.43 -13.86
CA TRP A 193 -8.61 15.31 -14.88
C TRP A 193 -7.23 15.05 -14.28
N LEU A 194 -6.37 14.37 -15.05
CA LEU A 194 -5.03 13.93 -14.65
C LEU A 194 -4.03 14.18 -15.79
N PHE A 195 -2.83 14.66 -15.45
CA PHE A 195 -1.69 14.73 -16.35
C PHE A 195 -0.51 13.92 -15.82
N ILE A 196 -0.03 12.95 -16.61
CA ILE A 196 1.12 12.10 -16.30
C ILE A 196 2.09 12.03 -17.50
N PRO A 197 3.40 11.93 -17.27
CA PRO A 197 4.40 11.86 -18.35
C PRO A 197 4.27 10.61 -19.22
N GLU A 198 3.81 9.48 -18.66
CA GLU A 198 3.73 8.21 -19.39
C GLU A 198 2.57 8.16 -20.38
N SER A 199 1.52 8.95 -20.14
CA SER A 199 0.33 9.03 -21.00
C SER A 199 0.01 10.50 -21.25
N PRO A 200 0.83 11.21 -22.05
CA PRO A 200 0.58 12.61 -22.36
C PRO A 200 -0.76 12.76 -23.09
N PRO A 201 -1.49 13.86 -22.85
CA PRO A 201 -2.80 14.08 -23.44
C PRO A 201 -2.73 14.21 -24.97
N GLU A 202 -3.80 13.84 -25.66
CA GLU A 202 -3.91 13.99 -27.12
C GLU A 202 -4.06 15.46 -27.53
N ASP A 203 -3.76 15.78 -28.79
CA ASP A 203 -3.90 17.15 -29.29
C ASP A 203 -5.36 17.61 -29.18
N GLY A 204 -5.57 18.85 -28.73
CA GLY A 204 -6.90 19.39 -28.47
C GLY A 204 -7.48 19.00 -27.11
N TRP A 205 -6.69 18.39 -26.22
CA TRP A 205 -7.09 18.09 -24.84
C TRP A 205 -7.63 19.29 -24.07
N GLU A 206 -7.23 20.51 -24.40
CA GLU A 206 -7.74 21.72 -23.77
C GLU A 206 -9.26 21.83 -23.94
N ASN A 207 -9.79 21.44 -25.10
CA ASN A 207 -11.23 21.46 -25.37
C ASN A 207 -11.93 20.36 -24.57
N PHE A 208 -11.43 19.12 -24.66
CA PHE A 208 -12.01 17.96 -23.96
C PHE A 208 -12.02 18.14 -22.44
N MET A 209 -10.94 18.69 -21.88
CA MET A 209 -10.86 19.00 -20.46
C MET A 209 -11.89 20.05 -20.08
N CYS A 210 -11.97 21.17 -20.82
CA CYS A 210 -12.93 22.23 -20.52
C CYS A 210 -14.38 21.75 -20.61
N GLU A 211 -14.72 20.96 -21.64
CA GLU A 211 -16.04 20.36 -21.81
C GLU A 211 -16.39 19.46 -20.63
N ARG A 212 -15.51 18.54 -20.25
CA ARG A 212 -15.75 17.63 -19.11
C ARG A 212 -15.91 18.35 -17.78
N LEU A 213 -15.09 19.39 -17.53
CA LEU A 213 -15.21 20.22 -16.33
C LEU A 213 -16.55 20.98 -16.32
N GLY A 214 -16.96 21.50 -17.48
CA GLY A 214 -18.26 22.14 -17.69
C GLY A 214 -19.43 21.19 -17.44
N GLU A 215 -19.42 20.00 -18.02
CA GLU A 215 -20.45 18.97 -17.78
C GLU A 215 -20.57 18.61 -16.30
N THR A 216 -19.42 18.41 -15.64
CA THR A 216 -19.40 18.02 -14.22
C THR A 216 -20.00 19.10 -13.34
N ARG A 217 -19.77 20.37 -13.67
CA ARG A 217 -20.39 21.53 -13.03
C ARG A 217 -21.90 21.59 -13.29
N SER A 218 -22.32 21.37 -14.54
CA SER A 218 -23.74 21.37 -14.95
C SER A 218 -24.54 20.25 -14.28
N ARG A 219 -23.91 19.12 -13.98
CA ARG A 219 -24.48 18.01 -13.18
C ARG A 219 -24.46 18.26 -11.66
N GLY A 220 -24.26 19.51 -11.25
CA GLY A 220 -24.35 19.94 -9.86
C GLY A 220 -23.07 19.76 -9.02
N SER A 221 -21.94 19.32 -9.59
CA SER A 221 -20.68 19.26 -8.83
C SER A 221 -20.24 20.66 -8.41
N ARG A 222 -20.00 20.85 -7.12
CA ARG A 222 -19.48 22.11 -6.58
C ARG A 222 -17.96 22.18 -6.62
N LEU A 223 -17.29 21.14 -7.06
CA LEU A 223 -15.85 20.97 -6.93
C LEU A 223 -15.29 20.47 -8.27
N ASN A 224 -14.16 21.02 -8.67
CA ASN A 224 -13.32 20.37 -9.67
C ASN A 224 -11.88 20.22 -9.16
N ILE A 225 -11.31 19.03 -9.32
CA ILE A 225 -9.94 18.69 -8.94
C ILE A 225 -9.18 18.24 -10.18
N ILE A 226 -8.09 18.93 -10.48
CA ILE A 226 -7.16 18.58 -11.56
C ILE A 226 -5.81 18.25 -10.93
N ILE A 227 -5.25 17.08 -11.22
CA ILE A 227 -3.94 16.65 -10.69
C ILE A 227 -2.91 16.62 -11.81
N ILE A 228 -1.75 17.22 -11.56
CA ILE A 228 -0.63 17.33 -12.49
C ILE A 228 0.61 16.75 -11.83
N ALA A 229 1.27 15.78 -12.48
CA ALA A 229 2.59 15.32 -12.09
C ALA A 229 3.67 16.38 -12.42
N GLU A 230 4.72 16.49 -11.61
CA GLU A 230 5.88 17.38 -11.85
C GLU A 230 6.47 17.19 -13.27
N GLY A 231 6.45 15.95 -13.77
CA GLY A 231 6.93 15.57 -15.10
C GLY A 231 5.93 15.71 -16.25
N ALA A 232 4.76 16.32 -16.03
CA ALA A 232 3.71 16.37 -17.06
C ALA A 232 4.19 17.05 -18.35
N ILE A 233 3.98 16.36 -19.47
CA ILE A 233 4.36 16.79 -20.82
C ILE A 233 3.20 16.56 -21.80
N ASP A 234 3.21 17.28 -22.92
CA ASP A 234 2.39 16.95 -24.09
C ASP A 234 3.07 15.91 -25.00
N ARG A 235 2.38 15.47 -26.07
CA ARG A 235 2.93 14.52 -27.05
C ARG A 235 4.14 15.06 -27.82
N HIS A 236 4.34 16.37 -27.83
CA HIS A 236 5.49 17.00 -28.47
C HIS A 236 6.71 17.10 -27.54
N GLY A 237 6.54 16.83 -26.24
CA GLY A 237 7.57 16.92 -25.21
C GLY A 237 7.65 18.31 -24.54
N LYS A 238 6.65 19.17 -24.74
CA LYS A 238 6.55 20.46 -24.06
C LYS A 238 5.96 20.25 -22.65
N PRO A 239 6.57 20.84 -21.61
CA PRO A 239 6.02 20.75 -20.25
C PRO A 239 4.63 21.39 -20.13
N ILE A 240 3.72 20.69 -19.46
CA ILE A 240 2.39 21.21 -19.08
C ILE A 240 2.48 21.70 -17.64
N THR A 241 2.41 23.02 -17.45
CA THR A 241 2.55 23.63 -16.12
C THR A 241 1.20 23.84 -15.44
N SER A 242 1.19 23.80 -14.11
CA SER A 242 0.01 24.08 -13.29
C SER A 242 -0.56 25.49 -13.52
N THR A 243 0.31 26.47 -13.80
CA THR A 243 -0.12 27.84 -14.15
C THR A 243 -0.82 27.90 -15.51
N TYR A 244 -0.31 27.19 -16.52
CA TYR A 244 -0.96 27.11 -17.84
C TYR A 244 -2.37 26.54 -17.74
N VAL A 245 -2.55 25.43 -17.01
CA VAL A 245 -3.86 24.79 -16.82
C VAL A 245 -4.82 25.71 -16.05
N LYS A 246 -4.33 26.42 -15.03
CA LYS A 246 -5.14 27.41 -14.30
C LYS A 246 -5.63 28.50 -15.23
N ASP A 247 -4.73 29.14 -15.98
CA ASP A 247 -5.08 30.26 -16.86
C ASP A 247 -6.05 29.81 -17.96
N LEU A 248 -5.88 28.60 -18.49
CA LEU A 248 -6.79 27.97 -19.44
C LEU A 248 -8.21 27.83 -18.89
N VAL A 249 -8.36 27.31 -17.68
CA VAL A 249 -9.67 27.13 -17.03
C VAL A 249 -10.32 28.49 -16.75
N VAL A 250 -9.54 29.47 -16.27
CA VAL A 250 -10.05 30.83 -15.99
C VAL A 250 -10.53 31.51 -17.27
N GLN A 251 -9.74 31.46 -18.35
CA GLN A 251 -10.06 32.14 -19.61
C GLN A 251 -11.26 31.51 -20.33
N ARG A 252 -11.37 30.18 -20.32
CA ARG A 252 -12.41 29.47 -21.10
C ARG A 252 -13.70 29.20 -20.34
N LEU A 253 -13.61 28.91 -19.05
CA LEU A 253 -14.77 28.52 -18.23
C LEU A 253 -15.17 29.59 -17.20
N GLY A 254 -14.30 30.56 -16.92
CA GLY A 254 -14.56 31.59 -15.91
C GLY A 254 -14.58 31.07 -14.47
N PHE A 255 -14.08 29.85 -14.22
CA PHE A 255 -14.08 29.26 -12.87
C PHE A 255 -13.00 29.88 -11.97
N ASP A 256 -13.31 30.17 -10.71
CA ASP A 256 -12.30 30.57 -9.70
C ASP A 256 -11.33 29.42 -9.44
N THR A 257 -10.16 29.50 -10.06
CA THR A 257 -9.18 28.41 -10.11
C THR A 257 -7.94 28.74 -9.27
N ARG A 258 -7.56 27.81 -8.39
CA ARG A 258 -6.39 27.93 -7.52
C ARG A 258 -5.37 26.84 -7.81
N VAL A 259 -4.09 27.17 -7.66
CA VAL A 259 -2.98 26.23 -7.81
C VAL A 259 -2.38 25.95 -6.44
N THR A 260 -2.20 24.68 -6.13
CA THR A 260 -1.49 24.23 -4.93
C THR A 260 -0.34 23.32 -5.34
N VAL A 261 0.89 23.78 -5.09
CA VAL A 261 2.10 22.97 -5.30
C VAL A 261 2.48 22.34 -3.97
N LEU A 262 2.34 21.02 -3.86
CA LEU A 262 2.56 20.31 -2.58
C LEU A 262 4.04 20.33 -2.16
N GLY A 263 4.95 20.27 -3.13
CA GLY A 263 6.40 20.29 -2.88
C GLY A 263 6.86 19.20 -1.89
N HIS A 264 7.79 19.56 -1.00
CA HIS A 264 8.49 18.63 -0.12
C HIS A 264 7.66 18.08 1.04
N VAL A 265 6.42 18.55 1.25
CA VAL A 265 5.49 17.96 2.23
C VAL A 265 5.31 16.47 1.98
N GLN A 266 5.43 16.04 0.72
CA GLN A 266 5.32 14.64 0.27
C GLN A 266 6.46 13.74 0.75
N ARG A 267 7.59 14.29 1.19
CA ARG A 267 8.77 13.53 1.68
C ARG A 267 8.90 13.52 3.21
N GLY A 268 8.11 14.35 3.89
CA GLY A 268 8.13 14.49 5.34
C GLY A 268 7.00 13.74 6.05
N GLY A 269 7.04 13.74 7.37
CA GLY A 269 6.00 13.13 8.22
C GLY A 269 6.31 11.68 8.61
N THR A 270 5.42 11.11 9.41
CA THR A 270 5.52 9.72 9.88
C THR A 270 5.25 8.75 8.73
N PRO A 271 6.05 7.67 8.59
CA PRO A 271 5.75 6.64 7.60
C PRO A 271 4.42 5.94 7.92
N SER A 272 3.68 5.58 6.87
CA SER A 272 2.45 4.79 6.95
C SER A 272 2.73 3.38 7.48
N ALA A 273 1.68 2.70 7.96
CA ALA A 273 1.82 1.34 8.45
C ALA A 273 2.35 0.38 7.37
N PHE A 274 1.90 0.54 6.13
CA PHE A 274 2.38 -0.25 5.00
C PHE A 274 3.88 -0.05 4.77
N ASP A 275 4.37 1.19 4.71
CA ASP A 275 5.80 1.47 4.50
C ASP A 275 6.67 0.97 5.68
N ARG A 276 6.17 1.04 6.92
CA ARG A 276 6.88 0.49 8.09
C ARG A 276 7.02 -1.03 7.95
N VAL A 277 5.91 -1.73 7.75
CA VAL A 277 5.92 -3.21 7.59
C VAL A 277 6.76 -3.62 6.38
N LEU A 278 6.62 -2.92 5.26
CA LEU A 278 7.40 -3.18 4.05
C LEU A 278 8.90 -3.01 4.29
N SER A 279 9.31 -1.91 4.93
CA SER A 279 10.72 -1.62 5.24
C SER A 279 11.32 -2.67 6.17
N SER A 280 10.63 -3.08 7.24
CA SER A 280 11.08 -4.11 8.17
C SER A 280 11.18 -5.48 7.48
N LYS A 281 10.20 -5.82 6.65
CA LYS A 281 10.17 -7.07 5.88
C LYS A 281 11.28 -7.14 4.83
N MET A 282 11.54 -6.05 4.11
CA MET A 282 12.61 -5.96 3.13
C MET A 282 14.00 -5.92 3.78
N GLY A 283 14.14 -5.23 4.91
CA GLY A 283 15.38 -5.17 5.68
C GLY A 283 15.80 -6.54 6.21
N MET A 284 14.85 -7.30 6.75
CA MET A 284 15.08 -8.68 7.17
C MET A 284 15.56 -9.55 6.00
N GLU A 285 14.85 -9.52 4.87
CA GLU A 285 15.21 -10.28 3.67
C GLU A 285 16.59 -9.87 3.12
N ALA A 286 16.95 -8.59 3.19
CA ALA A 286 18.25 -8.12 2.74
C ALA A 286 19.40 -8.69 3.59
N VAL A 287 19.21 -8.79 4.91
CA VAL A 287 20.19 -9.43 5.79
C VAL A 287 20.31 -10.92 5.48
N MET A 288 19.19 -11.61 5.26
CA MET A 288 19.19 -13.03 4.88
C MET A 288 19.89 -13.25 3.55
N ALA A 289 19.63 -12.41 2.55
CA ALA A 289 20.32 -12.44 1.27
C ALA A 289 21.84 -12.25 1.41
N LEU A 290 22.30 -11.37 2.32
CA LEU A 290 23.72 -11.16 2.59
C LEU A 290 24.38 -12.34 3.32
N LEU A 291 23.63 -13.04 4.19
CA LEU A 291 24.12 -14.23 4.89
C LEU A 291 24.27 -15.43 3.94
N GLU A 292 23.32 -15.59 3.02
CA GLU A 292 23.28 -16.65 2.00
C GLU A 292 24.18 -16.37 0.79
N ALA A 293 24.62 -15.13 0.59
CA ALA A 293 25.41 -14.73 -0.58
C ALA A 293 26.74 -15.48 -0.68
N THR A 294 26.98 -16.07 -1.85
CA THR A 294 28.26 -16.67 -2.26
C THR A 294 29.00 -15.74 -3.24
N PRO A 295 30.31 -15.96 -3.49
CA PRO A 295 31.07 -15.17 -4.47
C PRO A 295 30.45 -15.11 -5.88
N ASP A 296 29.69 -16.14 -6.26
CA ASP A 296 29.01 -16.23 -7.57
C ASP A 296 27.62 -15.56 -7.57
N THR A 297 27.11 -15.18 -6.40
CA THR A 297 25.78 -14.57 -6.29
C THR A 297 25.85 -13.12 -6.80
N PRO A 298 25.05 -12.74 -7.82
CA PRO A 298 25.04 -11.38 -8.32
C PRO A 298 24.44 -10.43 -7.28
N ALA A 299 24.86 -9.17 -7.31
CA ALA A 299 24.23 -8.11 -6.53
C ALA A 299 22.72 -8.06 -6.83
N CYS A 300 21.91 -8.14 -5.78
CA CYS A 300 20.46 -8.19 -5.91
C CYS A 300 19.78 -6.99 -5.25
N VAL A 301 18.52 -6.78 -5.59
CA VAL A 301 17.61 -5.84 -4.95
C VAL A 301 16.45 -6.62 -4.36
N VAL A 302 16.12 -6.35 -3.10
CA VAL A 302 14.91 -6.91 -2.49
C VAL A 302 13.73 -6.09 -2.96
N SER A 303 12.74 -6.77 -3.54
CA SER A 303 11.57 -6.17 -4.16
C SER A 303 10.28 -6.83 -3.66
N LEU A 304 9.16 -6.12 -3.80
CA LEU A 304 7.82 -6.64 -3.51
C LEU A 304 7.17 -7.14 -4.80
N SER A 305 6.69 -8.37 -4.83
CA SER A 305 5.88 -8.89 -5.93
C SER A 305 4.70 -9.70 -5.40
N GLY A 306 3.47 -9.21 -5.60
CA GLY A 306 2.25 -9.92 -5.18
C GLY A 306 2.18 -10.16 -3.67
N ASN A 307 2.54 -9.15 -2.87
CA ASN A 307 2.65 -9.21 -1.41
C ASN A 307 3.75 -10.16 -0.88
N GLN A 308 4.59 -10.73 -1.74
CA GLN A 308 5.73 -11.57 -1.38
C GLN A 308 7.05 -10.86 -1.65
N ASN A 309 8.08 -11.20 -0.85
CA ASN A 309 9.43 -10.71 -1.07
C ASN A 309 10.10 -11.53 -2.17
N VAL A 310 10.75 -10.84 -3.10
CA VAL A 310 11.55 -11.46 -4.16
C VAL A 310 12.91 -10.78 -4.25
N ARG A 311 13.93 -11.54 -4.66
CA ARG A 311 15.28 -11.02 -4.90
C ARG A 311 15.48 -10.91 -6.40
N LEU A 312 15.79 -9.72 -6.91
CA LEU A 312 15.99 -9.49 -8.34
C LEU A 312 17.43 -9.05 -8.63
N PRO A 313 18.06 -9.44 -9.75
CA PRO A 313 19.37 -8.92 -10.12
C PRO A 313 19.34 -7.40 -10.30
N LEU A 314 20.18 -6.69 -9.54
CA LEU A 314 20.17 -5.22 -9.49
C LEU A 314 20.35 -4.59 -10.88
N MET A 315 21.23 -5.17 -11.69
CA MET A 315 21.56 -4.62 -13.01
C MET A 315 20.44 -4.77 -14.03
N GLU A 316 19.62 -5.81 -13.92
CA GLU A 316 18.45 -5.98 -14.77
C GLU A 316 17.42 -4.90 -14.45
N CYS A 317 17.11 -4.69 -13.17
CA CYS A 317 16.18 -3.64 -12.74
C CYS A 317 16.62 -2.23 -13.17
N VAL A 318 17.91 -1.91 -13.01
CA VAL A 318 18.47 -0.62 -13.42
C VAL A 318 18.39 -0.43 -14.94
N GLN A 319 18.62 -1.48 -15.72
CA GLN A 319 18.52 -1.41 -17.18
C GLN A 319 17.09 -1.13 -17.63
N VAL A 320 16.11 -1.88 -17.11
CA VAL A 320 14.69 -1.68 -17.45
C VAL A 320 14.22 -0.28 -17.06
N THR A 321 14.65 0.23 -15.91
CA THR A 321 14.31 1.59 -15.46
C THR A 321 14.83 2.66 -16.43
N LYS A 322 16.04 2.48 -16.99
CA LYS A 322 16.58 3.37 -18.02
C LYS A 322 15.84 3.26 -19.35
N ASP A 323 15.38 2.05 -19.69
CA ASP A 323 14.63 1.81 -20.92
C ASP A 323 13.28 2.54 -20.89
N VAL A 324 12.62 2.69 -19.72
CA VAL A 324 11.43 3.53 -19.56
C VAL A 324 11.72 4.98 -19.93
N GLN A 325 12.78 5.57 -19.39
CA GLN A 325 13.15 6.95 -19.71
C GLN A 325 13.47 7.12 -21.18
N LYS A 326 14.22 6.17 -21.76
CA LYS A 326 14.53 6.16 -23.19
C LYS A 326 13.26 6.12 -24.04
N ALA A 327 12.29 5.27 -23.68
CA ALA A 327 11.02 5.19 -24.39
C ALA A 327 10.24 6.51 -24.33
N MET A 328 10.20 7.19 -23.18
CA MET A 328 9.58 8.51 -23.05
C MET A 328 10.31 9.59 -23.88
N ASP A 329 11.64 9.63 -23.85
CA ASP A 329 12.43 10.59 -24.62
C ASP A 329 12.26 10.41 -26.14
N GLU A 330 12.09 9.16 -26.59
CA GLU A 330 11.81 8.78 -27.99
C GLU A 330 10.32 8.86 -28.34
N LYS A 331 9.46 9.36 -27.45
CA LYS A 331 8.00 9.50 -27.64
C LYS A 331 7.26 8.17 -27.88
N ARG A 332 7.83 7.06 -27.43
CA ARG A 332 7.22 5.72 -27.44
C ARG A 332 6.44 5.47 -26.13
N PHE A 333 5.39 6.28 -25.91
CA PHE A 333 4.65 6.31 -24.65
C PHE A 333 3.95 4.98 -24.29
N ASP A 334 3.36 4.28 -25.27
CA ASP A 334 2.74 2.97 -25.02
C ASP A 334 3.75 1.94 -24.49
N GLU A 335 4.99 1.98 -24.97
CA GLU A 335 6.07 1.12 -24.48
C GLU A 335 6.53 1.53 -23.08
N ALA A 336 6.60 2.83 -22.79
CA ALA A 336 6.89 3.31 -21.44
C ALA A 336 5.86 2.81 -20.42
N ILE A 337 4.56 2.84 -20.76
CA ILE A 337 3.48 2.29 -19.93
C ILE A 337 3.65 0.78 -19.74
N GLN A 338 3.98 0.03 -20.81
CA GLN A 338 4.20 -1.41 -20.71
C GLN A 338 5.40 -1.78 -19.84
N LEU A 339 6.50 -1.01 -19.94
CA LEU A 339 7.71 -1.22 -19.15
C LEU A 339 7.51 -0.89 -17.66
N ARG A 340 6.60 0.05 -17.33
CA ARG A 340 6.13 0.29 -15.96
C ARG A 340 5.31 -0.88 -15.40
N GLY A 341 4.83 -1.80 -16.24
CA GLY A 341 4.12 -3.02 -15.85
C GLY A 341 2.68 -2.79 -15.36
N ARG A 342 2.27 -3.46 -14.27
CA ARG A 342 0.91 -3.45 -13.67
C ARG A 342 0.31 -2.07 -13.36
N LEU A 343 1.16 -1.06 -13.37
CA LEU A 343 0.87 0.35 -13.21
C LEU A 343 0.07 0.95 -14.38
N GLY A 344 0.10 0.30 -15.56
CA GLY A 344 -0.69 0.67 -16.73
C GLY A 344 -2.17 0.32 -16.56
N LEU A 345 -2.90 1.05 -15.71
CA LEU A 345 -4.35 1.08 -15.72
C LEU A 345 -4.83 1.78 -17.00
N ARG A 346 -4.84 1.05 -18.12
CA ARG A 346 -5.87 1.30 -19.12
C ARG A 346 -7.19 0.91 -18.46
N LEU A 347 -7.84 1.86 -17.79
CA LEU A 347 -9.27 1.70 -17.50
C LEU A 347 -9.92 1.42 -18.85
N PRO A 348 -10.58 0.27 -19.05
CA PRO A 348 -11.24 0.01 -20.30
C PRO A 348 -12.32 1.07 -20.43
N VAL A 349 -12.12 2.02 -21.34
CA VAL A 349 -13.21 2.77 -21.95
C VAL A 349 -13.92 1.73 -22.82
N SER A 350 -14.67 0.84 -22.17
CA SER A 350 -15.51 -0.10 -22.89
C SER A 350 -16.51 0.76 -23.63
N ALA A 351 -16.64 0.53 -24.93
CA ALA A 351 -17.69 1.12 -25.74
C ALA A 351 -19.03 0.97 -24.99
N PHE A 352 -19.85 2.01 -24.99
CA PHE A 352 -21.16 2.00 -24.35
C PHE A 352 -21.98 0.81 -24.90
N VAL A 353 -21.99 -0.31 -24.18
CA VAL A 353 -22.89 -1.42 -24.47
C VAL A 353 -24.12 -1.17 -23.64
N GLN A 354 -25.20 -0.69 -24.28
CA GLN A 354 -26.49 -0.53 -23.61
C GLN A 354 -27.02 -1.90 -23.19
N SER A 355 -26.97 -2.19 -21.89
CA SER A 355 -27.71 -3.31 -21.29
C SER A 355 -28.64 -2.81 -20.22
N ASN A 356 -29.92 -3.18 -20.28
CA ASN A 356 -30.96 -2.70 -19.37
C ASN A 356 -31.14 -3.60 -18.12
N PHE A 357 -30.06 -4.18 -17.59
CA PHE A 357 -30.18 -5.05 -16.41
C PHE A 357 -30.37 -4.23 -15.13
N SER A 358 -31.08 -4.79 -14.15
CA SER A 358 -31.27 -4.20 -12.83
C SER A 358 -30.25 -4.74 -11.83
N VAL A 359 -29.39 -3.87 -11.30
CA VAL A 359 -28.36 -4.24 -10.32
C VAL A 359 -28.61 -3.53 -9.01
N ALA A 360 -28.67 -4.27 -7.91
CA ALA A 360 -28.81 -3.71 -6.57
C ALA A 360 -27.46 -3.75 -5.82
N ILE A 361 -27.19 -2.71 -5.04
CA ILE A 361 -25.99 -2.58 -4.22
C ILE A 361 -26.39 -2.33 -2.77
N LEU A 362 -25.81 -3.07 -1.84
CA LEU A 362 -26.09 -2.92 -0.41
C LEU A 362 -24.83 -3.12 0.43
N ASN A 363 -24.81 -2.48 1.61
CA ASN A 363 -23.74 -2.64 2.58
C ASN A 363 -24.18 -3.51 3.77
N VAL A 364 -23.31 -4.40 4.26
CA VAL A 364 -23.60 -5.28 5.41
C VAL A 364 -22.41 -5.31 6.36
N GLY A 365 -22.69 -5.29 7.66
CA GLY A 365 -21.68 -5.43 8.70
C GLY A 365 -21.12 -4.11 9.21
N ALA A 366 -20.12 -4.18 10.09
CA ALA A 366 -19.57 -2.98 10.72
C ALA A 366 -19.00 -1.99 9.67
N PRO A 367 -19.13 -0.66 9.89
CA PRO A 367 -18.57 0.33 9.00
C PRO A 367 -17.06 0.11 8.78
N ALA A 368 -16.64 0.14 7.52
CA ALA A 368 -15.24 0.04 7.14
C ALA A 368 -14.88 1.14 6.14
N ALA A 369 -13.66 1.66 6.28
CA ALA A 369 -13.14 2.67 5.39
C ALA A 369 -13.02 2.11 3.95
N GLY A 370 -13.35 2.91 2.94
CA GLY A 370 -13.30 2.50 1.53
C GLY A 370 -14.60 1.92 0.95
N MET A 371 -15.59 1.54 1.78
CA MET A 371 -16.92 1.08 1.29
C MET A 371 -17.56 2.08 0.32
N ASN A 372 -17.54 3.37 0.64
CA ASN A 372 -18.11 4.41 -0.22
C ASN A 372 -17.37 4.55 -1.57
N ALA A 373 -16.07 4.29 -1.61
CA ALA A 373 -15.31 4.30 -2.86
C ALA A 373 -15.70 3.11 -3.75
N ALA A 374 -15.93 1.94 -3.14
CA ALA A 374 -16.47 0.77 -3.84
C ALA A 374 -17.88 1.02 -4.38
N VAL A 375 -18.81 1.52 -3.57
CA VAL A 375 -20.17 1.89 -4.02
C VAL A 375 -20.11 2.89 -5.17
N ARG A 376 -19.38 4.00 -5.00
CA ARG A 376 -19.28 5.07 -6.01
C ARG A 376 -18.76 4.56 -7.35
N SER A 377 -17.71 3.74 -7.32
CA SER A 377 -17.11 3.18 -8.54
C SER A 377 -18.01 2.14 -9.20
N ALA A 378 -18.67 1.30 -8.42
CA ALA A 378 -19.64 0.32 -8.90
C ALA A 378 -20.85 1.00 -9.56
N VAL A 379 -21.44 2.01 -8.92
CA VAL A 379 -22.57 2.77 -9.49
C VAL A 379 -22.20 3.43 -10.82
N ARG A 380 -21.07 4.16 -10.85
CA ARG A 380 -20.60 4.80 -12.08
C ARG A 380 -20.36 3.80 -13.20
N THR A 381 -19.76 2.65 -12.88
CA THR A 381 -19.51 1.58 -13.85
C THR A 381 -20.83 0.96 -14.32
N GLY A 382 -21.78 0.70 -13.42
CA GLY A 382 -23.09 0.16 -13.75
C GLY A 382 -23.88 1.05 -14.70
N ILE A 383 -23.95 2.34 -14.40
CA ILE A 383 -24.62 3.33 -15.26
C ILE A 383 -23.91 3.42 -16.62
N SER A 384 -22.58 3.37 -16.66
CA SER A 384 -21.83 3.37 -17.93
C SER A 384 -22.08 2.13 -18.80
N GLN A 385 -22.45 0.99 -18.18
CA GLN A 385 -22.88 -0.23 -18.87
C GLN A 385 -24.39 -0.22 -19.20
N GLY A 386 -25.10 0.88 -18.95
CA GLY A 386 -26.53 1.04 -19.20
C GLY A 386 -27.46 0.43 -18.15
N HIS A 387 -26.92 -0.17 -17.08
CA HIS A 387 -27.74 -0.86 -16.07
C HIS A 387 -28.57 0.12 -15.25
N LYS A 388 -29.74 -0.33 -14.80
CA LYS A 388 -30.52 0.34 -13.78
C LYS A 388 -29.96 -0.03 -12.41
N VAL A 389 -29.26 0.91 -11.76
CA VAL A 389 -28.61 0.67 -10.47
C VAL A 389 -29.51 1.12 -9.32
N TYR A 390 -29.71 0.22 -8.35
CA TYR A 390 -30.43 0.48 -7.10
C TYR A 390 -29.47 0.48 -5.91
N ILE A 391 -29.69 1.40 -4.98
CA ILE A 391 -29.05 1.41 -3.67
C ILE A 391 -30.08 0.96 -2.64
N ILE A 392 -29.71 -0.04 -1.84
CA ILE A 392 -30.52 -0.54 -0.75
C ILE A 392 -29.94 0.05 0.54
N HIS A 393 -30.77 0.74 1.31
CA HIS A 393 -30.41 1.22 2.64
C HIS A 393 -30.62 0.13 3.69
N ASP A 394 -29.93 0.21 4.84
CA ASP A 394 -30.08 -0.72 5.96
C ASP A 394 -29.89 -2.22 5.60
N GLY A 395 -28.94 -2.51 4.70
CA GLY A 395 -28.53 -3.88 4.35
C GLY A 395 -29.69 -4.79 3.93
N PHE A 396 -29.66 -6.05 4.40
CA PHE A 396 -30.72 -7.02 4.08
C PHE A 396 -32.07 -6.68 4.74
N GLU A 397 -32.06 -6.01 5.88
CA GLU A 397 -33.28 -5.60 6.57
C GLU A 397 -34.03 -4.53 5.78
N GLY A 398 -33.30 -3.55 5.25
CA GLY A 398 -33.91 -2.55 4.39
C GLY A 398 -34.34 -3.12 3.04
N LEU A 399 -33.66 -4.13 2.50
CA LEU A 399 -34.16 -4.89 1.34
C LEU A 399 -35.51 -5.56 1.65
N ALA A 400 -35.63 -6.21 2.80
CA ALA A 400 -36.89 -6.82 3.25
C ALA A 400 -38.01 -5.78 3.49
N LYS A 401 -37.66 -4.56 3.88
CA LYS A 401 -38.59 -3.43 4.07
C LYS A 401 -38.88 -2.65 2.78
N GLY A 402 -38.27 -3.02 1.65
CA GLY A 402 -38.44 -2.33 0.38
C GLY A 402 -37.78 -0.95 0.31
N GLN A 403 -36.74 -0.68 1.11
CA GLN A 403 -35.97 0.57 1.11
C GLN A 403 -34.98 0.65 -0.07
N VAL A 404 -35.50 0.49 -1.28
CA VAL A 404 -34.74 0.45 -2.52
C VAL A 404 -34.85 1.80 -3.23
N ARG A 405 -33.73 2.46 -3.49
CA ARG A 405 -33.70 3.75 -4.21
C ARG A 405 -32.96 3.61 -5.53
N PRO A 406 -33.54 4.04 -6.67
CA PRO A 406 -32.79 4.13 -7.92
C PRO A 406 -31.71 5.20 -7.79
N CYS A 407 -30.51 4.91 -8.28
CA CYS A 407 -29.41 5.87 -8.30
C CYS A 407 -29.32 6.49 -9.70
N GLY A 408 -29.60 7.80 -9.79
CA GLY A 408 -29.16 8.60 -10.93
C GLY A 408 -27.68 8.91 -10.81
N GLY A 409 -27.00 9.31 -11.88
CA GLY A 409 -25.56 9.61 -11.88
C GLY A 409 -25.09 10.72 -10.91
N GLU A 410 -25.98 11.27 -10.09
CA GLU A 410 -25.76 12.33 -9.12
C GLU A 410 -25.79 11.78 -7.68
N GLY A 411 -24.85 12.24 -6.85
CA GLY A 411 -25.10 12.33 -5.40
C GLY A 411 -24.81 11.11 -4.52
N LEU A 412 -23.69 10.39 -4.71
CA LEU A 412 -23.04 9.67 -3.60
C LEU A 412 -22.07 10.60 -2.88
N HIS A 413 -22.60 11.68 -2.31
CA HIS A 413 -21.85 12.61 -1.45
C HIS A 413 -22.32 12.42 -0.02
N GLY A 414 -21.48 11.76 0.80
CA GLY A 414 -21.54 11.89 2.26
C GLY A 414 -22.60 11.09 3.02
N GLY A 415 -23.47 10.31 2.37
CA GLY A 415 -24.39 9.39 3.06
C GLY A 415 -23.81 7.98 3.14
N GLY A 416 -23.27 7.58 4.30
CA GLY A 416 -22.95 6.17 4.53
C GLY A 416 -24.22 5.34 4.37
N VAL A 417 -24.19 4.33 3.49
CA VAL A 417 -25.24 3.32 3.47
C VAL A 417 -25.11 2.56 4.80
N SER A 418 -26.11 2.73 5.65
CA SER A 418 -26.22 2.02 6.93
C SER A 418 -26.04 0.52 6.70
N ALA A 419 -25.17 -0.08 7.49
CA ALA A 419 -24.71 -1.46 7.33
C ALA A 419 -25.06 -2.27 8.59
N PRO A 420 -26.33 -2.67 8.76
CA PRO A 420 -26.70 -3.56 9.85
C PRO A 420 -26.05 -4.93 9.67
N ARG A 421 -25.97 -5.69 10.77
CA ARG A 421 -25.44 -7.07 10.80
C ARG A 421 -26.51 -8.13 10.54
N THR A 422 -27.71 -7.71 10.13
CA THR A 422 -28.88 -8.59 9.95
C THR A 422 -28.65 -9.55 8.80
N LEU A 423 -28.87 -10.85 9.04
CA LEU A 423 -28.70 -11.91 8.04
C LEU A 423 -30.02 -12.21 7.29
N PRO A 424 -29.96 -12.59 5.99
CA PRO A 424 -31.14 -12.84 5.15
C PRO A 424 -32.10 -13.90 5.69
N LYS A 425 -31.60 -14.94 6.38
CA LYS A 425 -32.42 -16.07 6.87
C LYS A 425 -33.62 -15.64 7.73
N THR A 426 -33.54 -14.49 8.40
CA THR A 426 -34.63 -13.96 9.24
C THR A 426 -35.77 -13.32 8.45
N CYS A 427 -35.54 -12.92 7.20
CA CYS A 427 -36.48 -12.13 6.39
C CYS A 427 -36.51 -12.54 4.91
N LEU A 428 -36.19 -13.81 4.63
CA LEU A 428 -35.97 -14.32 3.28
C LEU A 428 -37.20 -14.15 2.35
N GLU A 429 -38.40 -14.45 2.83
CA GLU A 429 -39.64 -14.30 2.05
C GLU A 429 -39.84 -12.86 1.56
N LYS A 430 -39.67 -11.89 2.47
CA LYS A 430 -39.78 -10.45 2.14
C LYS A 430 -38.67 -9.98 1.20
N ILE A 431 -37.46 -10.54 1.32
CA ILE A 431 -36.37 -10.26 0.39
C ILE A 431 -36.75 -10.73 -1.01
N VAL A 432 -37.28 -11.95 -1.14
CA VAL A 432 -37.74 -12.52 -2.42
C VAL A 432 -38.86 -11.68 -3.04
N GLU A 433 -39.84 -11.26 -2.24
CA GLU A 433 -40.92 -10.37 -2.69
C GLU A 433 -40.38 -9.07 -3.28
N ASN A 434 -39.44 -8.42 -2.60
CA ASN A 434 -38.84 -7.16 -3.06
C ASN A 434 -37.92 -7.37 -4.27
N VAL A 435 -37.15 -8.45 -4.32
CA VAL A 435 -36.34 -8.82 -5.50
C VAL A 435 -37.24 -8.93 -6.73
N ARG A 436 -38.40 -9.58 -6.59
CA ARG A 436 -39.40 -9.71 -7.66
C ARG A 436 -40.01 -8.35 -8.01
N ALA A 437 -40.43 -7.56 -7.02
CA ALA A 437 -41.08 -6.27 -7.21
C ALA A 437 -40.20 -5.25 -7.95
N TYR A 438 -38.90 -5.19 -7.61
CA TYR A 438 -37.93 -4.28 -8.24
C TYR A 438 -37.23 -4.89 -9.45
N ASN A 439 -37.54 -6.14 -9.80
CA ASN A 439 -36.91 -6.92 -10.86
C ASN A 439 -35.38 -6.93 -10.74
N ILE A 440 -34.84 -7.25 -9.55
CA ILE A 440 -33.40 -7.27 -9.29
C ILE A 440 -32.79 -8.50 -9.96
N GLN A 441 -31.81 -8.28 -10.83
CA GLN A 441 -31.16 -9.33 -11.64
C GLN A 441 -29.71 -9.56 -11.25
N ALA A 442 -29.15 -8.70 -10.39
CA ALA A 442 -27.84 -8.89 -9.82
C ALA A 442 -27.73 -8.16 -8.47
N LEU A 443 -26.92 -8.70 -7.55
CA LEU A 443 -26.71 -8.14 -6.23
C LEU A 443 -25.22 -8.00 -5.93
N LEU A 444 -24.78 -6.77 -5.65
CA LEU A 444 -23.45 -6.48 -5.14
C LEU A 444 -23.55 -6.18 -3.63
N VAL A 445 -22.90 -7.00 -2.83
CA VAL A 445 -22.87 -6.85 -1.37
C VAL A 445 -21.48 -6.38 -0.95
N ILE A 446 -21.40 -5.28 -0.23
CA ILE A 446 -20.12 -4.73 0.27
C ILE A 446 -20.12 -4.86 1.79
N GLY A 447 -19.20 -5.66 2.34
CA GLY A 447 -19.25 -5.92 3.77
C GLY A 447 -18.31 -6.98 4.29
N GLY A 448 -18.42 -7.23 5.60
CA GLY A 448 -17.56 -8.15 6.34
C GLY A 448 -18.01 -9.61 6.22
N PHE A 449 -17.77 -10.37 7.28
CA PHE A 449 -18.17 -11.78 7.32
C PHE A 449 -19.69 -11.96 7.18
N GLU A 450 -20.50 -11.04 7.72
CA GLU A 450 -21.96 -11.06 7.57
C GLU A 450 -22.42 -10.90 6.10
N ALA A 451 -21.67 -10.18 5.27
CA ALA A 451 -21.95 -10.08 3.83
C ALA A 451 -21.71 -11.42 3.13
N TYR A 452 -20.58 -12.06 3.45
CA TYR A 452 -20.23 -13.37 2.92
C TYR A 452 -21.24 -14.44 3.34
N GLU A 453 -21.55 -14.52 4.64
CA GLU A 453 -22.54 -15.46 5.18
C GLU A 453 -23.95 -15.18 4.61
N GLY A 454 -24.32 -13.90 4.48
CA GLY A 454 -25.60 -13.53 3.89
C GLY A 454 -25.75 -13.98 2.45
N VAL A 455 -24.72 -13.81 1.60
CA VAL A 455 -24.76 -14.32 0.22
C VAL A 455 -24.77 -15.84 0.19
N LEU A 456 -24.04 -16.51 1.08
CA LEU A 456 -24.10 -17.97 1.19
C LEU A 456 -25.51 -18.47 1.51
N GLN A 457 -26.21 -17.83 2.46
CA GLN A 457 -27.60 -18.15 2.79
C GLN A 457 -28.55 -17.92 1.60
N LEU A 458 -28.35 -16.86 0.81
CA LEU A 458 -29.13 -16.62 -0.40
C LEU A 458 -28.88 -17.69 -1.47
N VAL A 459 -27.65 -18.17 -1.60
CA VAL A 459 -27.29 -19.24 -2.53
C VAL A 459 -27.91 -20.58 -2.13
N GLU A 460 -27.89 -20.92 -0.84
CA GLU A 460 -28.55 -22.13 -0.31
C GLU A 460 -30.07 -22.10 -0.55
N ALA A 461 -30.67 -20.91 -0.44
CA ALA A 461 -32.08 -20.67 -0.68
C ALA A 461 -32.51 -20.72 -2.16
N ARG A 462 -31.59 -20.78 -3.13
CA ARG A 462 -31.92 -20.90 -4.58
C ARG A 462 -32.73 -22.16 -4.90
N SER A 463 -32.59 -23.20 -4.08
CA SER A 463 -33.38 -24.44 -4.20
C SER A 463 -34.87 -24.24 -3.92
N GLN A 464 -35.22 -23.22 -3.12
CA GLN A 464 -36.58 -22.92 -2.68
C GLN A 464 -37.20 -21.75 -3.46
N TYR A 465 -36.37 -20.80 -3.90
CA TYR A 465 -36.83 -19.58 -4.58
C TYR A 465 -36.06 -19.37 -5.88
N GLU A 466 -36.73 -19.54 -7.03
CA GLU A 466 -36.14 -19.27 -8.35
C GLU A 466 -35.74 -17.80 -8.52
N GLU A 467 -36.39 -16.89 -7.79
CA GLU A 467 -36.08 -15.47 -7.78
C GLU A 467 -34.67 -15.18 -7.28
N LEU A 468 -34.04 -16.07 -6.50
CA LEU A 468 -32.67 -15.91 -6.00
C LEU A 468 -31.61 -16.43 -6.97
N CYS A 469 -32.02 -16.98 -8.12
CA CYS A 469 -31.12 -17.41 -9.19
C CYS A 469 -30.63 -16.22 -10.03
N PHE A 470 -30.12 -15.18 -9.37
CA PHE A 470 -29.45 -14.03 -9.98
C PHE A 470 -27.95 -13.98 -9.62
N VAL A 471 -27.19 -13.13 -10.31
CA VAL A 471 -25.74 -12.99 -10.12
C VAL A 471 -25.44 -12.24 -8.82
N MET A 472 -24.56 -12.79 -7.98
CA MET A 472 -24.18 -12.20 -6.68
C MET A 472 -22.66 -11.98 -6.60
N CYS A 473 -22.24 -10.85 -6.08
CA CYS A 473 -20.82 -10.58 -5.81
C CYS A 473 -20.65 -9.96 -4.42
N VAL A 474 -19.67 -10.43 -3.66
CA VAL A 474 -19.28 -9.85 -2.37
C VAL A 474 -17.95 -9.12 -2.50
N ILE A 475 -17.91 -7.84 -2.14
CA ILE A 475 -16.67 -7.09 -1.92
C ILE A 475 -16.37 -7.09 -0.41
N PRO A 476 -15.28 -7.76 0.03
CA PRO A 476 -14.88 -7.79 1.43
C PRO A 476 -14.54 -6.40 1.99
N ALA A 477 -15.25 -5.99 3.03
CA ALA A 477 -15.06 -4.71 3.72
C ALA A 477 -15.25 -4.87 5.22
N THR A 478 -14.14 -4.86 5.96
CA THR A 478 -14.06 -5.02 7.42
C THR A 478 -12.67 -4.62 7.90
N ILE A 479 -12.56 -4.10 9.12
CA ILE A 479 -11.26 -3.82 9.76
C ILE A 479 -10.52 -5.10 10.15
N SER A 480 -11.25 -6.20 10.40
CA SER A 480 -10.69 -7.44 10.94
C SER A 480 -9.90 -8.26 9.93
N ASN A 481 -10.08 -8.01 8.62
CA ASN A 481 -9.51 -8.83 7.56
C ASN A 481 -9.81 -10.33 7.70
N ASN A 482 -11.05 -10.66 8.09
CA ASN A 482 -11.50 -12.02 8.41
C ASN A 482 -12.45 -12.63 7.36
N VAL A 483 -12.51 -12.06 6.15
CA VAL A 483 -13.39 -12.57 5.08
C VAL A 483 -12.62 -13.57 4.22
N PRO A 484 -13.09 -14.83 4.07
CA PRO A 484 -12.47 -15.81 3.20
C PRO A 484 -12.43 -15.35 1.74
N GLY A 485 -11.39 -15.76 0.99
CA GLY A 485 -11.30 -15.49 -0.44
C GLY A 485 -10.41 -14.30 -0.82
N THR A 486 -9.99 -13.48 0.14
CA THR A 486 -9.13 -12.32 -0.09
C THR A 486 -8.00 -12.24 0.93
N ASP A 487 -6.85 -11.72 0.51
CA ASP A 487 -5.73 -11.39 1.40
C ASP A 487 -5.99 -10.07 2.16
N PHE A 488 -6.76 -9.15 1.56
CA PHE A 488 -7.09 -7.85 2.13
C PHE A 488 -8.57 -7.54 1.98
N SER A 489 -9.19 -7.07 3.07
CA SER A 489 -10.51 -6.43 3.07
C SER A 489 -10.39 -4.91 3.09
N LEU A 490 -11.39 -4.23 2.50
CA LEU A 490 -11.49 -2.77 2.60
C LEU A 490 -11.62 -2.33 4.05
N GLY A 491 -10.84 -1.33 4.44
CA GLY A 491 -10.81 -0.73 5.77
C GLY A 491 -9.77 -1.35 6.70
N SER A 492 -9.16 -2.47 6.32
CA SER A 492 -8.12 -3.12 7.13
C SER A 492 -6.83 -2.29 7.17
N ASP A 493 -6.42 -1.68 6.06
CA ASP A 493 -5.24 -0.80 6.02
C ASP A 493 -5.47 0.49 6.81
N THR A 494 -6.65 1.11 6.68
CA THR A 494 -7.05 2.26 7.50
C THR A 494 -7.02 1.92 8.98
N ALA A 495 -7.49 0.73 9.36
CA ALA A 495 -7.49 0.30 10.75
C ALA A 495 -6.09 0.10 11.33
N VAL A 496 -5.18 -0.52 10.57
CA VAL A 496 -3.78 -0.67 10.98
C VAL A 496 -3.12 0.70 11.15
N ASN A 497 -3.34 1.65 10.23
CA ASN A 497 -2.80 3.01 10.36
C ASN A 497 -3.37 3.73 11.60
N ALA A 498 -4.67 3.64 11.87
CA ALA A 498 -5.29 4.25 13.05
C ALA A 498 -4.77 3.63 14.37
N ALA A 499 -4.61 2.30 14.39
CA ALA A 499 -4.04 1.59 15.54
C ALA A 499 -2.56 1.95 15.74
N MET A 500 -1.78 2.01 14.66
CA MET A 500 -0.39 2.45 14.65
C MET A 500 -0.27 3.87 15.20
N GLU A 501 -1.02 4.85 14.68
CA GLU A 501 -1.00 6.23 15.16
C GLU A 501 -1.35 6.37 16.65
N SER A 502 -2.25 5.51 17.15
CA SER A 502 -2.65 5.48 18.56
C SER A 502 -1.53 4.92 19.44
N CYS A 503 -0.98 3.76 19.06
CA CYS A 503 0.19 3.16 19.73
C CYS A 503 1.38 4.10 19.71
N ASP A 504 1.49 4.84 18.61
CA ASP A 504 2.47 5.86 18.45
C ASP A 504 2.27 6.93 19.56
N ARG A 505 1.14 7.64 19.60
CA ARG A 505 0.91 8.66 20.65
C ARG A 505 1.15 8.13 22.08
N ILE A 506 0.83 6.86 22.33
CA ILE A 506 1.12 6.15 23.58
C ILE A 506 2.64 6.03 23.83
N LYS A 507 3.45 5.58 22.86
CA LYS A 507 4.91 5.49 22.99
C LYS A 507 5.56 6.86 23.24
N GLN A 508 5.02 7.94 22.69
CA GLN A 508 5.49 9.29 22.99
C GLN A 508 5.28 9.65 24.46
N SER A 509 4.12 9.32 25.02
CA SER A 509 3.83 9.48 26.45
C SER A 509 4.75 8.62 27.34
N ALA A 510 5.01 7.38 26.94
CA ALA A 510 5.94 6.47 27.63
C ALA A 510 7.37 7.03 27.71
N SER A 511 7.82 7.68 26.62
CA SER A 511 9.18 8.21 26.52
C SER A 511 9.43 9.36 27.50
N GLY A 512 8.40 10.09 27.93
CA GLY A 512 8.50 11.15 28.93
C GLY A 512 8.65 10.66 30.37
N THR A 513 8.23 9.42 30.67
CA THR A 513 8.15 8.91 32.05
C THR A 513 9.11 7.79 32.38
N LYS A 514 9.81 7.20 31.39
CA LYS A 514 10.76 6.07 31.47
C LYS A 514 10.19 4.84 32.20
N ARG A 515 10.70 3.65 31.85
CA ARG A 515 10.32 2.38 32.50
C ARG A 515 8.80 2.13 32.54
N ARG A 516 8.15 2.25 31.39
CA ARG A 516 6.72 1.98 31.24
C ARG A 516 6.43 0.96 30.17
N VAL A 517 5.52 0.04 30.48
CA VAL A 517 4.95 -0.93 29.56
C VAL A 517 3.48 -0.59 29.32
N PHE A 518 3.08 -0.56 28.05
CA PHE A 518 1.69 -0.38 27.68
C PHE A 518 1.12 -1.67 27.10
N ILE A 519 -0.01 -2.11 27.63
CA ILE A 519 -0.81 -3.21 27.08
C ILE A 519 -1.96 -2.58 26.30
N VAL A 520 -1.94 -2.74 24.99
CA VAL A 520 -2.90 -2.12 24.08
C VAL A 520 -3.79 -3.19 23.48
N GLU A 521 -5.09 -3.05 23.72
CA GLU A 521 -6.10 -3.94 23.14
C GLU A 521 -6.54 -3.43 21.76
N THR A 522 -6.43 -4.32 20.77
CA THR A 522 -6.85 -4.11 19.39
C THR A 522 -8.10 -4.91 19.07
N MET A 523 -8.91 -4.41 18.13
CA MET A 523 -10.08 -5.13 17.62
C MET A 523 -9.65 -6.25 16.66
N GLY A 524 -10.61 -7.02 16.16
CA GLY A 524 -10.39 -8.01 15.12
C GLY A 524 -11.29 -9.24 15.22
N GLY A 525 -12.15 -9.31 16.24
CA GLY A 525 -12.78 -10.56 16.65
C GLY A 525 -11.70 -11.58 16.96
N TYR A 526 -11.86 -12.81 16.49
CA TYR A 526 -10.85 -13.86 16.59
C TYR A 526 -9.70 -13.72 15.58
N CYS A 527 -9.77 -12.75 14.64
CA CYS A 527 -8.72 -12.54 13.65
C CYS A 527 -7.61 -11.63 14.21
N GLY A 528 -6.40 -12.18 14.35
CA GLY A 528 -5.20 -11.51 14.86
C GLY A 528 -4.46 -10.61 13.86
N TYR A 529 -4.99 -10.43 12.63
CA TYR A 529 -4.36 -9.63 11.57
C TYR A 529 -4.00 -8.22 12.06
N LEU A 530 -4.99 -7.51 12.61
CA LEU A 530 -4.83 -6.11 13.04
C LEU A 530 -3.75 -5.99 14.12
N SER A 531 -3.75 -6.89 15.10
CA SER A 531 -2.75 -6.93 16.18
C SER A 531 -1.36 -7.23 15.67
N THR A 532 -1.22 -8.22 14.78
CA THR A 532 0.08 -8.67 14.28
C THR A 532 0.72 -7.60 13.40
N VAL A 533 -0.03 -7.09 12.42
CA VAL A 533 0.50 -6.09 11.48
C VAL A 533 0.77 -4.77 12.17
N THR A 534 -0.12 -4.33 13.08
CA THR A 534 0.14 -3.15 13.92
C THR A 534 1.38 -3.38 14.78
N GLY A 535 1.54 -4.58 15.35
CA GLY A 535 2.68 -4.95 16.19
C GLY A 535 4.01 -4.82 15.47
N ILE A 536 4.06 -5.25 14.22
CA ILE A 536 5.24 -5.06 13.36
C ILE A 536 5.44 -3.57 13.07
N ALA A 537 4.39 -2.86 12.63
CA ALA A 537 4.48 -1.45 12.23
C ALA A 537 4.94 -0.53 13.38
N VAL A 538 4.59 -0.86 14.62
CA VAL A 538 4.99 -0.07 15.78
C VAL A 538 6.28 -0.59 16.41
N GLY A 539 6.71 -1.81 16.13
CA GLY A 539 7.75 -2.51 16.92
C GLY A 539 7.26 -2.80 18.33
N ALA A 540 6.20 -3.61 18.43
CA ALA A 540 5.70 -4.16 19.68
C ALA A 540 6.60 -5.32 20.15
N ASP A 541 6.73 -5.44 21.46
CA ASP A 541 7.52 -6.50 22.10
C ASP A 541 6.81 -7.85 22.03
N ALA A 542 5.49 -7.85 22.18
CA ALA A 542 4.66 -9.03 22.04
C ALA A 542 3.31 -8.67 21.40
N ALA A 543 2.73 -9.64 20.68
CA ALA A 543 1.38 -9.55 20.15
C ALA A 543 0.64 -10.86 20.42
N TYR A 544 -0.39 -10.80 21.26
CA TYR A 544 -1.25 -11.94 21.60
C TYR A 544 -2.44 -12.01 20.65
N VAL A 545 -2.60 -13.15 20.00
CA VAL A 545 -3.65 -13.42 18.99
C VAL A 545 -4.25 -14.79 19.22
N PHE A 546 -5.43 -15.04 18.66
CA PHE A 546 -6.14 -16.31 18.84
C PHE A 546 -5.48 -17.45 18.08
N GLU A 547 -4.93 -17.14 16.90
CA GLU A 547 -4.33 -18.11 15.99
C GLU A 547 -2.99 -18.67 16.47
N ASP A 548 -2.44 -18.08 17.54
CA ASP A 548 -1.24 -18.57 18.22
C ASP A 548 -1.54 -18.77 19.71
N PRO A 549 -1.96 -19.99 20.09
CA PRO A 549 -2.21 -20.31 21.48
C PRO A 549 -0.98 -20.01 22.32
N PHE A 550 -1.19 -19.33 23.44
CA PHE A 550 -0.14 -18.97 24.38
C PHE A 550 -0.52 -19.40 25.79
N THR A 551 0.49 -19.79 26.57
CA THR A 551 0.36 -20.31 27.93
C THR A 551 0.96 -19.34 28.94
N ILE A 552 0.80 -19.65 30.23
CA ILE A 552 1.45 -18.88 31.30
C ILE A 552 2.98 -18.87 31.18
N HIS A 553 3.58 -19.91 30.60
CA HIS A 553 5.03 -19.97 30.35
C HIS A 553 5.45 -18.94 29.31
N ASP A 554 4.67 -18.78 28.24
CA ASP A 554 4.93 -17.77 27.21
C ASP A 554 4.75 -16.36 27.77
N LEU A 555 3.73 -16.14 28.61
CA LEU A 555 3.54 -14.86 29.30
C LEU A 555 4.73 -14.52 30.20
N LYS A 556 5.19 -15.49 31.00
CA LYS A 556 6.37 -15.34 31.85
C LYS A 556 7.61 -14.98 31.01
N ALA A 557 7.88 -15.71 29.93
CA ALA A 557 9.02 -15.44 29.05
C ALA A 557 8.98 -14.02 28.45
N ASN A 558 7.79 -13.53 28.09
CA ASN A 558 7.63 -12.16 27.58
C ASN A 558 7.89 -11.08 28.65
N VAL A 559 7.48 -11.34 29.90
CA VAL A 559 7.74 -10.43 31.02
C VAL A 559 9.23 -10.40 31.37
N GLU A 560 9.89 -11.56 31.37
CA GLU A 560 11.35 -11.66 31.57
C GLU A 560 12.11 -10.91 30.47
N HIS A 561 11.70 -11.09 29.21
CA HIS A 561 12.25 -10.36 28.08
C HIS A 561 12.13 -8.84 28.25
N LEU A 562 10.94 -8.33 28.59
CA LEU A 562 10.75 -6.91 28.86
C LEU A 562 11.56 -6.42 30.05
N THR A 563 11.68 -7.23 31.10
CA THR A 563 12.47 -6.92 32.28
C THR A 563 13.94 -6.72 31.93
N ASP A 564 14.49 -7.58 31.08
CA ASP A 564 15.86 -7.44 30.58
C ASP A 564 16.00 -6.26 29.63
N LYS A 565 15.01 -6.02 28.76
CA LYS A 565 14.97 -4.84 27.90
C LYS A 565 15.03 -3.54 28.70
N MET A 566 14.34 -3.44 29.83
CA MET A 566 14.35 -2.26 30.71
C MET A 566 15.72 -1.94 31.33
N LYS A 567 16.66 -2.90 31.35
CA LYS A 567 18.04 -2.68 31.79
C LYS A 567 18.90 -1.99 30.72
N THR A 568 18.43 -1.98 29.47
CA THR A 568 19.10 -1.33 28.33
C THR A 568 18.75 0.16 28.23
N ASP A 569 19.26 0.85 27.21
CA ASP A 569 18.92 2.25 26.90
C ASP A 569 17.42 2.43 26.54
N ILE A 570 16.76 1.37 26.04
CA ILE A 570 15.36 1.43 25.63
C ILE A 570 14.46 1.03 26.79
N GLN A 571 14.12 2.01 27.62
CA GLN A 571 13.30 1.80 28.83
C GLN A 571 11.80 1.98 28.57
N ARG A 572 11.28 1.30 27.54
CA ARG A 572 9.85 1.29 27.21
C ARG A 572 9.44 -0.06 26.62
N GLY A 573 8.24 -0.51 26.94
CA GLY A 573 7.63 -1.71 26.38
C GLY A 573 6.26 -1.44 25.77
N LEU A 574 5.91 -2.18 24.73
CA LEU A 574 4.58 -2.16 24.13
C LEU A 574 4.14 -3.59 23.83
N VAL A 575 2.98 -3.97 24.36
CA VAL A 575 2.37 -5.28 24.19
C VAL A 575 1.01 -5.08 23.54
N LEU A 576 0.76 -5.76 22.43
CA LEU A 576 -0.55 -5.76 21.77
C LEU A 576 -1.32 -7.02 22.14
N ARG A 577 -2.64 -6.88 22.29
CA ARG A 577 -3.54 -8.01 22.53
C ARG A 577 -4.79 -7.87 21.66
N ASN A 578 -5.06 -8.88 20.84
CA ASN A 578 -6.34 -8.99 20.15
C ASN A 578 -7.49 -9.22 21.17
N GLU A 579 -8.62 -8.55 20.98
CA GLU A 579 -9.79 -8.58 21.87
C GLU A 579 -10.30 -9.99 22.22
N LYS A 580 -10.19 -10.97 21.30
CA LYS A 580 -10.60 -12.37 21.50
C LYS A 580 -9.42 -13.35 21.41
N SER A 581 -8.21 -12.91 21.77
CA SER A 581 -7.02 -13.77 21.74
C SER A 581 -7.13 -15.01 22.63
N HIS A 582 -7.79 -14.88 23.78
CA HIS A 582 -8.00 -15.93 24.77
C HIS A 582 -9.15 -15.53 25.69
N GLU A 583 -9.91 -16.51 26.20
CA GLU A 583 -11.06 -16.29 27.08
C GLU A 583 -10.66 -15.76 28.46
N HIS A 584 -9.74 -16.45 29.15
CA HIS A 584 -9.30 -16.06 30.50
C HIS A 584 -8.16 -15.05 30.56
N TYR A 585 -7.25 -15.02 29.58
CA TYR A 585 -6.14 -14.07 29.54
C TYR A 585 -6.59 -12.74 28.93
N THR A 586 -7.39 -12.01 29.71
CA THR A 586 -7.93 -10.71 29.36
C THR A 586 -6.87 -9.60 29.46
N THR A 587 -7.17 -8.43 28.90
CA THR A 587 -6.33 -7.23 29.04
C THR A 587 -6.08 -6.87 30.51
N GLU A 588 -7.08 -7.06 31.37
CA GLU A 588 -6.94 -6.83 32.82
C GLU A 588 -6.03 -7.88 33.47
N PHE A 589 -6.17 -9.16 33.11
CA PHE A 589 -5.28 -10.21 33.60
C PHE A 589 -3.83 -9.93 33.22
N LEU A 590 -3.56 -9.62 31.94
CA LEU A 590 -2.22 -9.28 31.48
C LEU A 590 -1.66 -8.06 32.21
N TYR A 591 -2.49 -7.04 32.44
CA TYR A 591 -2.09 -5.88 33.22
C TYR A 591 -1.67 -6.23 34.65
N ASN A 592 -2.48 -7.02 35.34
CA ASN A 592 -2.17 -7.42 36.71
C ASN A 592 -0.90 -8.27 36.77
N LEU A 593 -0.74 -9.21 35.82
CA LEU A 593 0.45 -10.05 35.70
C LEU A 593 1.72 -9.20 35.48
N TYR A 594 1.73 -8.37 34.44
CA TYR A 594 2.89 -7.55 34.10
C TYR A 594 3.21 -6.51 35.19
N SER A 595 2.18 -5.96 35.85
CA SER A 595 2.39 -5.02 36.97
C SER A 595 2.99 -5.70 38.20
N SER A 596 2.58 -6.94 38.48
CA SER A 596 3.07 -7.71 39.62
C SER A 596 4.51 -8.15 39.41
N GLU A 597 4.78 -8.77 38.27
CA GLU A 597 6.11 -9.31 37.94
C GLU A 597 7.12 -8.20 37.58
N GLY A 598 6.65 -7.07 37.04
CA GLY A 598 7.46 -5.89 36.74
C GLY A 598 7.75 -4.99 37.95
N ARG A 599 7.28 -5.35 39.15
CA ARG A 599 7.34 -4.49 40.34
C ARG A 599 8.77 -4.06 40.66
N GLY A 600 8.99 -2.74 40.75
CA GLY A 600 10.30 -2.15 41.00
C GLY A 600 11.18 -2.00 39.76
N ILE A 601 10.74 -2.49 38.60
CA ILE A 601 11.44 -2.42 37.32
C ILE A 601 10.71 -1.50 36.35
N PHE A 602 9.41 -1.69 36.16
CA PHE A 602 8.57 -0.86 35.30
C PHE A 602 7.12 -0.77 35.80
N ASP A 603 6.43 0.30 35.37
CA ASP A 603 4.99 0.45 35.57
C ASP A 603 4.21 0.01 34.32
N CYS A 604 3.02 -0.55 34.52
CA CYS A 604 2.12 -0.90 33.43
C CYS A 604 0.97 0.08 33.27
N ARG A 605 0.46 0.19 32.04
CA ARG A 605 -0.78 0.88 31.70
C ARG A 605 -1.54 0.10 30.63
N THR A 606 -2.86 0.26 30.61
CA THR A 606 -3.74 -0.36 29.63
C THR A 606 -4.41 0.70 28.77
N ASN A 607 -4.60 0.38 27.49
CA ASN A 607 -5.34 1.20 26.56
C ASN A 607 -6.18 0.30 25.65
N VAL A 608 -7.50 0.42 25.74
CA VAL A 608 -8.41 -0.22 24.79
C VAL A 608 -8.67 0.76 23.66
N LEU A 609 -8.18 0.48 22.45
CA LEU A 609 -8.33 1.40 21.32
C LEU A 609 -9.79 1.50 20.86
N GLY A 610 -10.52 0.38 20.93
CA GLY A 610 -11.93 0.31 20.53
C GLY A 610 -12.17 0.86 19.13
N HIS A 611 -13.28 1.57 18.97
CA HIS A 611 -13.77 2.03 17.66
C HIS A 611 -12.92 3.10 16.97
N LEU A 612 -11.90 3.67 17.63
CA LEU A 612 -10.93 4.55 16.98
C LEU A 612 -10.23 3.86 15.80
N GLN A 613 -10.13 2.53 15.86
CA GLN A 613 -9.55 1.68 14.82
C GLN A 613 -10.39 1.62 13.54
N GLN A 614 -11.65 2.04 13.53
CA GLN A 614 -12.40 2.16 12.27
C GLN A 614 -11.83 3.27 11.37
N GLY A 615 -11.06 4.19 11.95
CA GLY A 615 -10.46 5.32 11.28
C GLY A 615 -11.46 6.44 10.98
N GLY A 616 -10.92 7.59 10.58
CA GLY A 616 -11.72 8.71 10.10
C GLY A 616 -11.79 8.68 8.58
N ALA A 617 -10.86 9.38 7.93
CA ALA A 617 -10.74 9.37 6.48
C ALA A 617 -10.06 8.06 6.00
N PRO A 618 -10.58 7.41 4.95
CA PRO A 618 -9.94 6.20 4.40
C PRO A 618 -8.57 6.50 3.83
N THR A 619 -7.64 5.56 4.00
CA THR A 619 -6.28 5.64 3.45
C THR A 619 -6.28 5.65 1.91
N PRO A 620 -5.19 6.10 1.26
CA PRO A 620 -5.07 6.03 -0.19
C PRO A 620 -5.23 4.60 -0.71
N PHE A 621 -4.71 3.60 0.02
CA PHE A 621 -4.88 2.19 -0.33
C PHE A 621 -6.35 1.80 -0.34
N ASP A 622 -7.10 1.99 0.75
CA ASP A 622 -8.51 1.59 0.84
C ASP A 622 -9.41 2.31 -0.17
N ARG A 623 -9.14 3.58 -0.48
CA ARG A 623 -9.86 4.32 -1.53
C ARG A 623 -9.63 3.71 -2.92
N ASN A 624 -8.37 3.43 -3.24
CA ASN A 624 -8.00 2.88 -4.55
C ASN A 624 -8.44 1.43 -4.70
N TYR A 625 -8.23 0.63 -3.66
CA TYR A 625 -8.62 -0.77 -3.65
C TYR A 625 -10.14 -0.89 -3.78
N GLY A 626 -10.91 -0.08 -3.05
CA GLY A 626 -12.36 -0.02 -3.17
C GLY A 626 -12.81 0.39 -4.58
N THR A 627 -12.18 1.41 -5.16
CA THR A 627 -12.47 1.86 -6.53
C THR A 627 -12.18 0.75 -7.56
N LYS A 628 -11.07 0.04 -7.43
CA LYS A 628 -10.69 -1.06 -8.33
C LYS A 628 -11.64 -2.25 -8.21
N LEU A 629 -11.97 -2.66 -6.98
CA LEU A 629 -12.88 -3.78 -6.74
C LEU A 629 -14.30 -3.47 -7.23
N GLY A 630 -14.79 -2.25 -7.02
CA GLY A 630 -16.12 -1.85 -7.50
C GLY A 630 -16.24 -1.87 -9.03
N VAL A 631 -15.23 -1.36 -9.76
CA VAL A 631 -15.18 -1.46 -11.23
C VAL A 631 -15.14 -2.92 -11.67
N LYS A 632 -14.21 -3.72 -11.10
CA LYS A 632 -14.04 -5.13 -11.50
C LYS A 632 -15.26 -5.98 -11.21
N ALA A 633 -15.88 -5.81 -10.03
CA ALA A 633 -17.10 -6.52 -9.66
C ALA A 633 -18.21 -6.22 -10.65
N MET A 634 -18.43 -4.95 -11.01
CA MET A 634 -19.49 -4.58 -11.95
C MET A 634 -19.23 -5.06 -13.38
N LEU A 635 -17.99 -5.03 -13.87
CA LEU A 635 -17.66 -5.59 -15.17
C LEU A 635 -17.89 -7.11 -15.21
N TRP A 636 -17.40 -7.83 -14.19
CA TRP A 636 -17.62 -9.27 -14.06
C TRP A 636 -19.11 -9.62 -13.97
N MET A 637 -19.89 -8.88 -13.15
CA MET A 637 -21.32 -9.07 -13.04
C MET A 637 -22.02 -8.81 -14.38
N SER A 638 -21.62 -7.78 -15.12
CA SER A 638 -22.18 -7.47 -16.45
C SER A 638 -21.98 -8.62 -17.44
N ASP A 639 -20.79 -9.21 -17.45
CA ASP A 639 -20.48 -10.33 -18.32
C ASP A 639 -21.24 -11.60 -17.90
N LYS A 640 -21.33 -11.89 -16.59
CA LYS A 640 -22.13 -12.99 -16.07
C LYS A 640 -23.62 -12.83 -16.37
N LEU A 641 -24.16 -11.62 -16.24
CA LEU A 641 -25.55 -11.32 -16.60
C LEU A 641 -25.83 -11.64 -18.06
N ARG A 642 -24.94 -11.24 -18.98
CA ARG A 642 -25.07 -11.56 -20.41
C ARG A 642 -25.03 -13.07 -20.67
N GLN A 643 -24.15 -13.81 -19.99
CA GLN A 643 -24.04 -15.27 -20.12
C GLN A 643 -25.26 -16.02 -19.56
N SER A 644 -25.84 -15.51 -18.48
CA SER A 644 -26.97 -16.12 -17.77
C SER A 644 -28.34 -15.63 -18.25
N TYR A 645 -28.40 -14.67 -19.19
CA TYR A 645 -29.65 -14.17 -19.74
C TYR A 645 -30.22 -15.13 -20.79
N ARG A 646 -31.39 -15.71 -20.51
CA ARG A 646 -32.07 -16.66 -21.40
C ARG A 646 -33.59 -16.44 -21.37
N LYS A 647 -34.23 -16.47 -22.54
CA LYS A 647 -35.70 -16.37 -22.68
C LYS A 647 -36.32 -15.18 -21.93
N GLY A 648 -35.65 -14.02 -21.93
CA GLY A 648 -36.16 -12.80 -21.29
C GLY A 648 -35.89 -12.68 -19.78
N ARG A 649 -35.31 -13.71 -19.12
CA ARG A 649 -34.96 -13.69 -17.69
C ARG A 649 -33.49 -14.04 -17.45
N VAL A 650 -32.91 -13.50 -16.38
CA VAL A 650 -31.60 -13.97 -15.88
C VAL A 650 -31.86 -15.22 -15.05
N PHE A 651 -31.14 -16.30 -15.34
CA PHE A 651 -31.18 -17.52 -14.53
C PHE A 651 -29.75 -18.02 -14.29
N ALA A 652 -29.22 -17.69 -13.12
CA ALA A 652 -27.86 -17.95 -12.69
C ALA A 652 -27.85 -18.86 -11.44
N ASN A 653 -27.87 -20.18 -11.66
CA ASN A 653 -27.88 -21.19 -10.60
C ASN A 653 -26.55 -21.96 -10.44
N SER A 654 -25.53 -21.59 -11.21
CA SER A 654 -24.21 -22.19 -11.10
C SER A 654 -23.43 -21.62 -9.91
N ALA A 655 -22.49 -22.39 -9.35
CA ALA A 655 -21.68 -21.95 -8.21
C ALA A 655 -20.85 -20.68 -8.53
N ASP A 656 -20.38 -20.55 -9.77
CA ASP A 656 -19.60 -19.41 -10.27
C ASP A 656 -20.44 -18.14 -10.54
N SER A 657 -21.73 -18.15 -10.21
CA SER A 657 -22.59 -16.96 -10.28
C SER A 657 -22.68 -16.19 -8.96
N ALA A 658 -22.14 -16.74 -7.87
CA ALA A 658 -22.09 -16.12 -6.55
C ALA A 658 -20.67 -16.18 -5.99
N CYS A 659 -19.94 -15.06 -6.06
CA CYS A 659 -18.51 -15.05 -5.76
C CYS A 659 -18.10 -13.92 -4.79
N VAL A 660 -17.06 -14.17 -4.02
CA VAL A 660 -16.28 -13.13 -3.33
C VAL A 660 -15.19 -12.65 -4.28
N ILE A 661 -15.09 -11.33 -4.50
CA ILE A 661 -13.96 -10.73 -5.21
C ILE A 661 -12.86 -10.37 -4.20
N GLY A 662 -11.64 -10.81 -4.46
CA GLY A 662 -10.53 -10.60 -3.54
C GLY A 662 -9.17 -10.61 -4.21
N LEU A 663 -8.19 -9.99 -3.58
CA LEU A 663 -6.79 -10.16 -3.98
C LEU A 663 -6.31 -11.50 -3.43
N ARG A 664 -5.78 -12.36 -4.30
CA ARG A 664 -5.06 -13.58 -3.92
C ARG A 664 -3.67 -13.52 -4.53
N LYS A 665 -2.65 -13.33 -3.69
CA LYS A 665 -1.25 -13.16 -4.09
C LYS A 665 -1.13 -12.02 -5.12
N LYS A 666 -0.89 -12.37 -6.38
CA LYS A 666 -0.76 -11.42 -7.48
C LYS A 666 -2.13 -11.03 -8.04
N THR A 667 -3.10 -11.92 -8.17
CA THR A 667 -4.28 -11.67 -9.02
C THR A 667 -5.53 -11.32 -8.22
N VAL A 668 -6.37 -10.44 -8.77
CA VAL A 668 -7.75 -10.28 -8.28
C VAL A 668 -8.56 -11.45 -8.83
N ALA A 669 -9.12 -12.27 -7.94
CA ALA A 669 -9.85 -13.48 -8.28
C ALA A 669 -11.31 -13.38 -7.79
N PHE A 670 -12.19 -14.12 -8.47
CA PHE A 670 -13.57 -14.33 -8.06
C PHE A 670 -13.69 -15.76 -7.55
N SER A 671 -13.89 -15.93 -6.25
CA SER A 671 -13.99 -17.24 -5.60
C SER A 671 -15.44 -17.56 -5.27
N PRO A 672 -16.01 -18.68 -5.75
CA PRO A 672 -17.36 -19.11 -5.39
C PRO A 672 -17.58 -19.20 -3.88
N VAL A 673 -18.69 -18.68 -3.37
CA VAL A 673 -18.99 -18.71 -1.92
C VAL A 673 -19.09 -20.13 -1.37
N THR A 674 -19.57 -21.08 -2.18
CA THR A 674 -19.71 -22.49 -1.81
C THR A 674 -18.36 -23.22 -1.72
N GLU A 675 -17.34 -22.76 -2.44
CA GLU A 675 -15.97 -23.28 -2.29
C GLU A 675 -15.32 -22.73 -1.03
N LEU A 676 -15.53 -21.43 -0.76
CA LEU A 676 -15.03 -20.77 0.44
C LEU A 676 -15.65 -21.34 1.73
N GLN A 677 -16.89 -21.82 1.67
CA GLN A 677 -17.58 -22.47 2.79
C GLN A 677 -16.74 -23.60 3.40
N LYS A 678 -16.00 -24.35 2.57
CA LYS A 678 -15.18 -25.50 3.01
C LYS A 678 -13.94 -25.11 3.81
N VAL A 679 -13.44 -23.89 3.61
CA VAL A 679 -12.21 -23.35 4.22
C VAL A 679 -12.51 -22.22 5.22
N THR A 680 -13.76 -22.13 5.65
CA THR A 680 -14.23 -21.14 6.61
C THR A 680 -14.47 -21.79 7.97
N ASP A 681 -13.93 -21.18 9.03
CA ASP A 681 -14.39 -21.41 10.39
C ASP A 681 -15.57 -20.49 10.70
N PHE A 682 -16.77 -21.07 10.78
CA PHE A 682 -18.01 -20.32 11.06
C PHE A 682 -18.20 -20.02 12.56
N GLU A 683 -17.58 -20.78 13.45
CA GLU A 683 -17.65 -20.54 14.90
C GLU A 683 -16.85 -19.29 15.27
N HIS A 684 -15.62 -19.21 14.77
CA HIS A 684 -14.71 -18.08 15.02
C HIS A 684 -14.81 -16.99 13.95
N ARG A 685 -15.56 -17.23 12.87
CA ARG A 685 -15.86 -16.29 11.79
C ARG A 685 -14.61 -15.80 11.06
N MET A 686 -13.79 -16.73 10.58
CA MET A 686 -12.49 -16.45 9.95
C MET A 686 -12.11 -17.54 8.94
N PRO A 687 -11.21 -17.26 7.98
CA PRO A 687 -10.62 -18.30 7.15
C PRO A 687 -9.69 -19.20 7.97
N GLN A 688 -9.62 -20.48 7.60
CA GLN A 688 -8.71 -21.45 8.24
C GLN A 688 -7.23 -21.19 7.92
N GLU A 689 -6.93 -20.69 6.73
CA GLU A 689 -5.59 -20.31 6.30
C GLU A 689 -5.47 -18.80 6.17
N GLN A 690 -4.39 -18.24 6.73
CA GLN A 690 -4.14 -16.80 6.75
C GLN A 690 -2.69 -16.50 6.38
N TRP A 691 -2.49 -15.69 5.35
CA TRP A 691 -1.17 -15.38 4.80
C TRP A 691 -0.25 -14.61 5.77
N TRP A 692 -0.83 -13.87 6.72
CA TRP A 692 -0.07 -12.98 7.61
C TRP A 692 0.52 -13.70 8.82
N LEU A 693 0.19 -14.98 9.05
CA LEU A 693 0.82 -15.80 10.09
C LEU A 693 2.33 -15.95 9.88
N ASP A 694 2.77 -15.95 8.61
CA ASP A 694 4.20 -15.97 8.23
C ASP A 694 4.96 -14.73 8.76
N LEU A 695 4.25 -13.63 9.05
CA LEU A 695 4.86 -12.40 9.58
C LEU A 695 5.14 -12.48 11.09
N ARG A 696 4.64 -13.49 11.80
CA ARG A 696 4.75 -13.56 13.26
C ARG A 696 6.16 -13.87 13.73
N LEU A 697 6.91 -14.64 12.96
CA LEU A 697 8.33 -14.88 13.20
C LEU A 697 9.11 -13.56 13.16
N MET A 698 8.78 -12.69 12.20
CA MET A 698 9.40 -11.38 12.05
C MET A 698 9.15 -10.49 13.27
N LEU A 699 7.95 -10.51 13.86
CA LEU A 699 7.66 -9.74 15.08
C LEU A 699 8.61 -10.12 16.23
N LYS A 700 8.80 -11.42 16.47
CA LYS A 700 9.70 -11.91 17.52
C LYS A 700 11.17 -11.54 17.21
N MET A 701 11.58 -11.62 15.93
CA MET A 701 12.94 -11.29 15.51
C MET A 701 13.26 -9.80 15.70
N LEU A 702 12.35 -8.91 15.30
CA LEU A 702 12.51 -7.47 15.45
C LEU A 702 12.48 -7.03 16.93
N ALA A 703 11.81 -7.81 17.79
CA ALA A 703 11.82 -7.61 19.23
C ALA A 703 13.04 -8.24 19.95
N ASN A 704 14.00 -8.85 19.23
CA ASN A 704 15.20 -9.49 19.78
C ASN A 704 14.94 -10.70 20.72
N TYR A 705 13.93 -11.51 20.41
CA TYR A 705 13.79 -12.83 21.05
C TYR A 705 14.83 -13.81 20.51
N GLN A 706 15.24 -14.79 21.33
CA GLN A 706 16.06 -15.90 20.86
C GLN A 706 15.21 -16.84 20.01
N ILE A 707 15.53 -16.96 18.72
CA ILE A 707 14.73 -17.69 17.73
C ILE A 707 15.65 -18.54 16.86
N SER A 708 15.18 -19.73 16.47
CA SER A 708 15.84 -20.54 15.45
C SER A 708 15.51 -20.03 14.05
N LEU A 709 16.53 -19.73 13.24
CA LEU A 709 16.35 -19.26 11.86
C LEU A 709 15.85 -20.35 10.89
N THR A 710 15.70 -21.60 11.35
CA THR A 710 15.29 -22.74 10.52
C THR A 710 13.86 -22.66 9.98
N GLU A 711 13.00 -21.86 10.61
CA GLU A 711 11.59 -21.70 10.21
C GLU A 711 11.38 -20.57 9.19
N TYR A 712 12.40 -19.76 8.91
CA TYR A 712 12.30 -18.67 7.95
C TYR A 712 12.38 -19.18 6.50
N VAL A 713 11.41 -18.80 5.67
CA VAL A 713 11.39 -19.13 4.24
C VAL A 713 11.98 -17.95 3.44
N PRO A 714 13.19 -18.07 2.88
CA PRO A 714 13.83 -16.98 2.15
C PRO A 714 13.20 -16.75 0.77
N GLY A 715 13.23 -15.50 0.31
CA GLY A 715 12.83 -15.14 -1.05
C GLY A 715 13.76 -15.77 -2.10
N LYS A 716 13.18 -16.35 -3.15
CA LYS A 716 13.95 -16.89 -4.28
C LYS A 716 14.47 -15.78 -5.18
N MET A 717 15.62 -16.02 -5.81
CA MET A 717 16.15 -15.14 -6.85
C MET A 717 15.35 -15.35 -8.15
N GLU A 718 14.76 -14.28 -8.67
CA GLU A 718 13.96 -14.28 -9.91
C GLU A 718 14.58 -13.31 -10.92
N HIS A 719 14.51 -13.64 -12.21
CA HIS A 719 14.95 -12.73 -13.28
C HIS A 719 13.84 -11.75 -13.69
N VAL A 720 14.25 -10.55 -14.09
CA VAL A 720 13.34 -9.53 -14.61
C VAL A 720 13.04 -9.86 -16.07
N THR A 721 11.99 -10.65 -16.31
CA THR A 721 11.53 -10.94 -17.66
C THR A 721 10.44 -9.97 -18.08
N ARG A 722 10.29 -9.75 -19.40
CA ARG A 722 9.11 -9.05 -19.94
C ARG A 722 7.81 -9.71 -19.49
N ARG A 723 7.77 -11.03 -19.18
CA ARG A 723 6.59 -11.69 -18.63
C ARG A 723 6.30 -11.30 -17.18
N THR A 724 7.33 -11.13 -16.35
CA THR A 724 7.20 -10.66 -14.96
C THR A 724 6.77 -9.19 -14.88
N LEU A 725 7.12 -8.38 -15.88
CA LEU A 725 6.65 -7.00 -16.05
C LEU A 725 5.30 -6.92 -16.79
N SER A 726 5.05 -7.85 -17.73
CA SER A 726 3.86 -7.82 -18.56
C SER A 726 2.64 -8.20 -17.76
N ILE A 727 1.56 -7.53 -18.11
CA ILE A 727 0.19 -7.94 -17.87
C ILE A 727 0.03 -9.33 -18.53
N GLU A 728 0.27 -10.42 -17.80
CA GLU A 728 -0.48 -11.64 -18.11
C GLU A 728 -1.93 -11.22 -18.09
N LYS A 729 -2.61 -11.46 -19.22
CA LYS A 729 -3.98 -11.05 -19.53
C LYS A 729 -4.92 -11.45 -18.39
N GLY A 730 -4.97 -10.60 -17.37
CA GLY A 730 -5.94 -10.59 -16.28
C GLY A 730 -6.75 -9.29 -16.32
N PHE A 731 -6.96 -8.81 -17.55
CA PHE A 731 -8.21 -8.17 -17.93
C PHE A 731 -9.30 -9.23 -17.94
#